data_AF-A0A9W5KQ87-F1
#
_entry.id   AF-A0A9W5KQ87-F1
#
_cell.length_a   1.000
_cell.length_b   1.000
_cell.length_c   1.000
_cell.angle_alpha   90.00
_cell.angle_beta   90.00
_cell.angle_gamma   90.00
#
_symmetry.space_group_name_H-M   'P 1'
#
loop_
_entity.id
_entity.type
_entity.pdbx_description
1 polymer ?
#
loop_
_entity_poly.entity_id
_entity_poly.type
_entity_poly.pdbx_seq_one_letter_code
_entity_poly.pdbx_strand_id
1 'polypeptide(L)'
;MTKRFVYSKSLALVMSLCMFFISVLIPMKSASAEVIHRENYEMNWAYSPQYGKNVRTELLKNTSGQIAYCLVYGLKSPNGTDLPEVGRTDDVVYRVLLNGYPQKTPEQLGVPTWQQAHYATQLSIWHALGQINTGELQFKDAAVEQATKAITYAADHTGDTQDVYMNVQPTDKQEAKLNGEYFETTTYAVETNAKKGEYKIQLQEAPAGTRVVTEQGEAKETFQLGEKFRVQVPKSSKSAELSLRVTANLTNQHAVMYKGTSVIQDATVLLEHSQEKVSQDLQVFWKAVGGLKILKVDENKKPLAGAVFEVLASDQKSMGTIATNEKGIASLDNIEIGTYVVKEVKSPVGYILNDTPQTLEVKTGEMVTWTAENKQIKGNVQLLKVDAEHPEKKVAGVTFQLENSARKVISEHTTDENGLIKVENIPFGSYTFVESKAKEGYVLSQEPIPFQITEQGQTIELEAKNQPIYGELELTKIDVADGNVKLPNAEFEIRNEKGEIVAKGKTNAEGVATFKLGYGKYTYKETASPDGYMLNEETFSFEIKQNGEIVKHIVADEKIPSIQTTATDKTDGAKEMHTSKSVTIQDKVDYNDLLVGKEYTLTGKVMDKSTGKPLVVDGKEVTVEAKFTPKEANGSITLDFTCNATGLEGKEVVV
;
A
#
# COMPACT_ATOMS: atom_id res chain seq x y z
N MET A 1 -49.24 22.99 26.87
CA MET A 1 -49.44 22.89 28.33
C MET A 1 -48.71 24.04 29.00
N THR A 2 -49.48 24.98 29.50
CA THR A 2 -49.07 26.15 30.29
C THR A 2 -48.72 25.71 31.71
N LYS A 3 -47.64 26.23 32.30
CA LYS A 3 -47.62 26.69 33.71
C LYS A 3 -46.32 27.42 34.07
N ARG A 4 -46.50 28.71 34.39
CA ARG A 4 -45.67 29.55 35.26
C ARG A 4 -45.78 29.08 36.72
N PHE A 5 -44.92 29.67 37.56
CA PHE A 5 -44.89 29.84 39.03
C PHE A 5 -43.59 29.26 39.62
N VAL A 6 -42.83 29.86 40.54
CA VAL A 6 -42.76 31.20 41.16
C VAL A 6 -41.41 31.26 41.89
N TYR A 7 -40.88 32.46 42.14
CA TYR A 7 -39.69 32.73 42.96
C TYR A 7 -39.78 32.15 44.38
N SER A 8 -38.65 31.65 44.92
CA SER A 8 -38.39 31.70 46.36
C SER A 8 -36.89 31.92 46.61
N LYS A 9 -36.63 32.81 47.58
CA LYS A 9 -35.32 33.24 48.05
C LYS A 9 -34.76 32.24 49.08
N SER A 10 -33.43 32.27 49.20
CA SER A 10 -32.62 32.33 50.44
C SER A 10 -31.78 31.13 50.91
N LEU A 11 -30.54 31.52 51.28
CA LEU A 11 -29.49 30.92 52.13
C LEU A 11 -28.59 29.81 51.51
N ALA A 12 -27.33 30.09 51.16
CA ALA A 12 -26.10 30.36 51.97
C ALA A 12 -25.28 29.06 52.09
N LEU A 13 -23.95 28.99 52.14
CA LEU A 13 -22.80 29.86 52.46
C LEU A 13 -21.57 29.08 51.87
N VAL A 14 -20.44 29.67 51.46
CA VAL A 14 -19.20 29.74 52.27
C VAL A 14 -18.09 30.36 51.41
N MET A 15 -17.34 31.28 52.04
CA MET A 15 -16.01 31.82 51.72
C MET A 15 -15.86 32.84 50.58
N SER A 16 -16.03 34.11 50.94
CA SER A 16 -15.02 35.13 50.65
C SER A 16 -14.91 36.07 51.85
N LEU A 17 -13.82 35.91 52.60
CA LEU A 17 -13.43 36.73 53.73
C LEU A 17 -12.20 37.53 53.30
N CYS A 18 -12.40 38.80 52.97
CA CYS A 18 -11.45 39.91 53.16
C CYS A 18 -12.12 41.22 52.71
N MET A 19 -13.09 41.69 53.49
CA MET A 19 -13.40 43.13 53.51
C MET A 19 -12.29 43.83 54.28
N PHE A 20 -11.44 44.57 53.57
CA PHE A 20 -10.78 45.71 54.18
C PHE A 20 -11.77 46.88 54.18
N PHE A 21 -12.15 47.32 55.39
CA PHE A 21 -12.67 48.66 55.60
C PHE A 21 -11.58 49.66 55.15
N ILE A 22 -11.81 50.34 54.04
CA ILE A 22 -11.15 51.63 53.79
C ILE A 22 -12.25 52.68 53.86
N SER A 23 -12.26 53.35 54.99
CA SER A 23 -12.86 54.64 55.22
C SER A 23 -12.77 55.53 53.97
N VAL A 24 -13.89 56.14 53.61
CA VAL A 24 -13.90 57.34 52.76
C VAL A 24 -13.26 58.48 53.58
N LEU A 25 -11.93 58.44 53.67
CA LEU A 25 -11.11 59.62 53.72
C LEU A 25 -10.75 59.87 52.26
N ILE A 26 -11.50 60.76 51.60
CA ILE A 26 -10.96 61.44 50.44
C ILE A 26 -9.64 62.03 50.93
N PRO A 27 -8.45 61.58 50.48
CA PRO A 27 -7.27 62.36 50.71
C PRO A 27 -7.54 63.62 49.89
N MET A 28 -7.83 64.74 50.56
CA MET A 28 -7.45 66.01 49.98
C MET A 28 -6.00 65.81 49.58
N LYS A 29 -5.69 65.78 48.27
CA LYS A 29 -4.31 65.91 47.80
C LYS A 29 -3.80 67.14 48.53
N SER A 30 -2.94 66.93 49.52
CA SER A 30 -2.14 68.00 50.11
C SER A 30 -1.49 68.68 48.92
N ALA A 31 -1.90 69.91 48.62
CA ALA A 31 -1.33 70.68 47.53
C ALA A 31 0.17 70.70 47.77
N SER A 32 0.92 70.03 46.89
CA SER A 32 2.37 70.08 46.92
C SER A 32 2.76 71.53 46.69
N ALA A 33 3.45 72.13 47.64
CA ALA A 33 3.97 73.48 47.50
C ALA A 33 5.49 73.42 47.38
N GLU A 34 6.05 74.23 46.49
CA GLU A 34 7.49 74.28 46.24
C GLU A 34 8.02 75.68 46.58
N VAL A 35 9.16 75.73 47.28
CA VAL A 35 9.86 76.98 47.55
C VAL A 35 10.76 77.31 46.35
N ILE A 36 10.52 78.46 45.72
CA ILE A 36 11.33 78.94 44.59
C ILE A 36 12.15 80.16 45.00
N HIS A 37 13.47 80.07 44.81
CA HIS A 37 14.44 81.13 45.07
C HIS A 37 14.89 81.79 43.77
N ARG A 38 15.24 83.07 43.84
CA ARG A 38 15.80 83.81 42.69
C ARG A 38 17.27 84.16 42.89
N GLU A 39 18.01 84.12 41.81
CA GLU A 39 19.39 84.56 41.69
C GLU A 39 19.49 85.60 40.56
N ASN A 40 20.06 86.77 40.85
CA ASN A 40 20.26 87.81 39.86
C ASN A 40 21.50 87.50 39.01
N TYR A 41 21.46 87.85 37.73
CA TYR A 41 22.62 87.83 36.85
C TYR A 41 22.59 89.03 35.89
N GLU A 42 23.75 89.36 35.33
CA GLU A 42 23.88 90.44 34.35
C GLU A 42 23.78 89.90 32.92
N MET A 43 23.15 90.68 32.04
CA MET A 43 22.93 90.34 30.64
C MET A 43 22.76 91.60 29.79
N ASN A 44 23.06 91.50 28.50
CA ASN A 44 22.70 92.50 27.49
C ASN A 44 21.21 92.40 27.15
N TRP A 45 20.35 92.85 28.06
CA TRP A 45 18.89 92.74 27.97
C TRP A 45 18.33 93.37 26.68
N ALA A 46 17.48 92.62 25.98
CA ALA A 46 16.73 93.11 24.82
C ALA A 46 15.75 94.21 25.26
N TYR A 47 15.57 95.21 24.41
CA TYR A 47 14.59 96.27 24.62
C TYR A 47 13.27 95.89 23.95
N SER A 48 12.16 96.01 24.68
CA SER A 48 10.82 95.80 24.12
C SER A 48 10.15 97.14 23.86
N PRO A 49 9.88 97.50 22.59
CA PRO A 49 9.08 98.68 22.26
C PRO A 49 7.68 98.62 22.89
N GLN A 50 7.07 97.42 22.93
CA GLN A 50 5.75 97.18 23.53
C GLN A 50 5.67 97.65 25.01
N TYR A 51 6.75 97.47 25.78
CA TYR A 51 6.78 97.82 27.20
C TYR A 51 7.62 99.07 27.53
N GLY A 52 8.27 99.67 26.52
CA GLY A 52 9.13 100.84 26.68
C GLY A 52 10.37 100.62 27.56
N LYS A 53 10.76 99.37 27.85
CA LYS A 53 11.85 99.02 28.78
C LYS A 53 12.61 97.76 28.37
N ASN A 54 13.78 97.56 28.99
CA ASN A 54 14.53 96.32 28.85
C ASN A 54 13.77 95.14 29.48
N VAL A 55 13.65 94.03 28.76
CA VAL A 55 13.02 92.79 29.22
C VAL A 55 14.02 92.02 30.08
N ARG A 56 13.86 92.08 31.41
CA ARG A 56 14.75 91.44 32.38
C ARG A 56 14.12 90.20 32.97
N THR A 57 14.95 89.29 33.47
CA THR A 57 14.56 88.14 34.28
C THR A 57 15.65 87.79 35.28
N GLU A 58 15.31 86.97 36.25
CA GLU A 58 16.22 86.34 37.20
C GLU A 58 16.31 84.83 36.92
N LEU A 59 17.35 84.16 37.43
CA LEU A 59 17.43 82.71 37.44
C LEU A 59 16.61 82.20 38.62
N LEU A 60 15.61 81.36 38.37
CA LEU A 60 14.83 80.76 39.44
C LEU A 60 15.24 79.30 39.65
N LYS A 61 15.31 78.89 40.92
CA LYS A 61 15.58 77.50 41.30
C LYS A 61 14.62 77.05 42.39
N ASN A 62 14.14 75.82 42.29
CA ASN A 62 13.45 75.18 43.41
C ASN A 62 14.45 74.68 44.47
N THR A 63 13.96 74.11 45.57
CA THR A 63 14.79 73.59 46.67
C THR A 63 15.76 72.49 46.25
N SER A 64 15.40 71.74 45.21
CA SER A 64 16.21 70.68 44.62
C SER A 64 17.22 71.20 43.59
N GLY A 65 17.31 72.51 43.38
CA GLY A 65 18.22 73.16 42.44
C GLY A 65 17.80 73.11 40.97
N GLN A 66 16.58 72.62 40.67
CA GLN A 66 16.04 72.59 39.32
C GLN A 66 15.58 73.98 38.90
N ILE A 67 15.87 74.34 37.65
CA ILE A 67 15.56 75.67 37.13
C ILE A 67 14.05 75.81 36.92
N ALA A 68 13.50 76.88 37.48
CA ALA A 68 12.14 77.32 37.24
C ALA A 68 12.13 78.50 36.25
N TYR A 69 11.02 78.65 35.52
CA TYR A 69 10.82 79.77 34.61
C TYR A 69 9.55 80.55 34.96
N CYS A 70 9.62 81.85 34.70
CA CYS A 70 8.55 82.80 34.90
C CYS A 70 7.45 82.63 33.84
N LEU A 71 6.20 82.51 34.27
CA LEU A 71 5.06 82.39 33.35
C LEU A 71 4.33 83.71 33.11
N VAL A 72 4.57 84.78 33.89
CA VAL A 72 3.83 86.05 33.74
C VAL A 72 4.76 87.25 33.77
N TYR A 73 5.05 87.80 32.58
CA TYR A 73 5.86 89.00 32.45
C TYR A 73 5.21 90.20 33.16
N GLY A 74 6.02 90.93 33.94
CA GLY A 74 5.63 92.17 34.61
C GLY A 74 5.30 92.03 36.10
N LEU A 75 5.11 90.82 36.62
CA LEU A 75 5.00 90.53 38.04
C LEU A 75 6.37 90.21 38.66
N LYS A 76 6.48 90.23 40.00
CA LYS A 76 7.75 89.93 40.68
C LYS A 76 8.02 88.43 40.66
N SER A 77 9.26 88.03 40.39
CA SER A 77 9.69 86.64 40.51
C SER A 77 9.66 86.16 41.98
N PRO A 78 9.27 84.90 42.23
CA PRO A 78 9.24 84.33 43.57
C PRO A 78 10.64 84.34 44.20
N ASN A 79 10.69 84.46 45.53
CA ASN A 79 11.95 84.44 46.27
C ASN A 79 11.76 83.92 47.70
N GLY A 80 11.91 82.61 47.88
CA GLY A 80 11.73 81.95 49.18
C GLY A 80 10.26 81.86 49.62
N THR A 81 9.32 81.88 48.68
CA THR A 81 7.87 81.76 48.93
C THR A 81 7.39 80.39 48.48
N ASP A 82 6.55 79.75 49.30
CA ASP A 82 5.84 78.53 48.92
C ASP A 82 4.81 78.82 47.83
N LEU A 83 4.95 78.17 46.68
CA LEU A 83 3.98 78.24 45.60
C LEU A 83 3.23 76.90 45.47
N PRO A 84 1.90 76.86 45.57
CA PRO A 84 1.14 75.63 45.37
C PRO A 84 1.17 75.17 43.91
N GLU A 85 1.37 73.87 43.70
CA GLU A 85 1.17 73.19 42.42
C GLU A 85 -0.32 73.21 42.04
N VAL A 86 -0.61 73.70 40.83
CA VAL A 86 -1.99 73.85 40.32
C VAL A 86 -2.26 73.09 39.03
N GLY A 87 -1.26 72.36 38.51
CA GLY A 87 -1.40 71.54 37.32
C GLY A 87 -0.16 71.60 36.44
N ARG A 88 -0.39 71.61 35.12
CA ARG A 88 0.66 71.66 34.09
C ARG A 88 0.39 72.84 33.16
N THR A 89 1.44 73.33 32.52
CA THR A 89 1.32 74.31 31.43
C THR A 89 0.89 73.61 30.13
N ASP A 90 0.51 74.40 29.12
CA ASP A 90 0.18 73.87 27.80
C ASP A 90 1.41 73.25 27.09
N ASP A 91 1.16 72.35 26.14
CA ASP A 91 2.22 71.61 25.45
C ASP A 91 3.21 72.53 24.70
N VAL A 92 2.81 73.73 24.27
CA VAL A 92 3.73 74.68 23.64
C VAL A 92 4.81 75.17 24.61
N VAL A 93 4.45 75.44 25.87
CA VAL A 93 5.41 75.85 26.92
C VAL A 93 6.30 74.67 27.29
N TYR A 94 5.73 73.47 27.39
CA TYR A 94 6.49 72.23 27.57
C TYR A 94 7.53 72.02 26.48
N ARG A 95 7.17 72.20 25.21
CA ARG A 95 8.10 72.08 24.08
C ARG A 95 9.19 73.15 24.10
N VAL A 96 8.89 74.37 24.53
CA VAL A 96 9.91 75.40 24.79
C VAL A 96 10.90 74.93 25.85
N LEU A 97 10.42 74.39 26.98
CA LEU A 97 11.27 73.89 28.06
C LEU A 97 12.13 72.69 27.63
N LEU A 98 11.58 71.77 26.83
CA LEU A 98 12.32 70.65 26.23
C LEU A 98 13.43 71.11 25.28
N ASN A 99 13.17 72.19 24.52
CA ASN A 99 14.08 72.68 23.51
C ASN A 99 15.01 73.80 23.99
N GLY A 100 14.83 74.29 25.21
CA GLY A 100 15.61 75.36 25.83
C GLY A 100 16.53 74.87 26.95
N TYR A 101 17.09 75.82 27.70
CA TYR A 101 17.98 75.57 28.83
C TYR A 101 17.16 75.17 30.07
N PRO A 102 17.60 74.23 30.93
CA PRO A 102 18.84 73.47 30.85
C PRO A 102 18.73 72.13 30.11
N GLN A 103 17.61 71.82 29.45
CA GLN A 103 17.47 70.56 28.70
C GLN A 103 18.43 70.50 27.50
N LYS A 104 18.71 71.66 26.89
CA LYS A 104 19.83 71.88 25.97
C LYS A 104 20.93 72.71 26.62
N THR A 105 22.17 72.32 26.37
CA THR A 105 23.33 73.07 26.86
C THR A 105 23.50 74.39 26.10
N PRO A 106 24.24 75.38 26.64
CA PRO A 106 24.55 76.61 25.92
C PRO A 106 25.13 76.37 24.52
N GLU A 107 26.02 75.38 24.39
CA GLU A 107 26.66 75.00 23.12
C GLU A 107 25.63 74.48 22.11
N GLN A 108 24.68 73.63 22.57
CA GLN A 108 23.59 73.12 21.71
C GLN A 108 22.62 74.22 21.27
N LEU A 109 22.50 75.29 22.05
CA LEU A 109 21.69 76.47 21.74
C LEU A 109 22.47 77.53 20.94
N GLY A 110 23.76 77.31 20.67
CA GLY A 110 24.60 78.24 19.91
C GLY A 110 24.97 79.51 20.68
N VAL A 111 24.97 79.46 22.02
CA VAL A 111 25.31 80.61 22.88
C VAL A 111 26.49 80.29 23.80
N PRO A 112 27.39 81.26 24.09
CA PRO A 112 28.61 80.99 24.84
C PRO A 112 28.41 80.85 26.36
N THR A 113 27.28 81.27 26.92
CA THR A 113 27.07 81.27 28.38
C THR A 113 25.70 80.71 28.77
N TRP A 114 25.63 80.15 29.98
CA TRP A 114 24.36 79.69 30.55
C TRP A 114 23.37 80.84 30.74
N GLN A 115 23.85 82.06 31.03
CA GLN A 115 22.99 83.22 31.20
C GLN A 115 22.25 83.55 29.89
N GLN A 116 22.94 83.49 28.75
CA GLN A 116 22.33 83.71 27.42
C GLN A 116 21.33 82.60 27.09
N ALA A 117 21.68 81.34 27.39
CA ALA A 117 20.83 80.18 27.17
C ALA A 117 19.53 80.25 27.98
N HIS A 118 19.65 80.56 29.26
CA HIS A 118 18.52 80.79 30.18
C HIS A 118 17.66 81.96 29.71
N TYR A 119 18.26 83.10 29.36
CA TYR A 119 17.52 84.28 28.91
C TYR A 119 16.74 84.03 27.61
N ALA A 120 17.37 83.39 26.62
CA ALA A 120 16.70 83.01 25.37
C ALA A 120 15.50 82.07 25.62
N THR A 121 15.65 81.14 26.56
CA THR A 121 14.56 80.23 26.96
C THR A 121 13.41 80.99 27.62
N GLN A 122 13.71 81.89 28.55
CA GLN A 122 12.69 82.71 29.22
C GLN A 122 11.91 83.60 28.22
N LEU A 123 12.61 84.22 27.26
CA LEU A 123 11.97 85.01 26.19
C LEU A 123 11.05 84.13 25.33
N SER A 124 11.48 82.90 25.02
CA SER A 124 10.69 81.94 24.24
C SER A 124 9.42 81.49 24.99
N ILE A 125 9.48 81.34 26.33
CA ILE A 125 8.31 81.01 27.14
C ILE A 125 7.28 82.13 27.10
N TRP A 126 7.72 83.38 27.33
CA TRP A 126 6.80 84.53 27.25
C TRP A 126 6.25 84.73 25.84
N HIS A 127 7.00 84.36 24.81
CA HIS A 127 6.51 84.34 23.45
C HIS A 127 5.43 83.27 23.23
N ALA A 128 5.68 82.03 23.64
CA ALA A 128 4.72 80.94 23.55
C ALA A 128 3.41 81.24 24.30
N LEU A 129 3.49 82.01 25.39
CA LEU A 129 2.34 82.48 26.17
C LEU A 129 1.66 83.73 25.58
N GLY A 130 2.13 84.24 24.44
CA GLY A 130 1.59 85.45 23.79
C GLY A 130 1.84 86.75 24.54
N GLN A 131 2.76 86.76 25.51
CA GLN A 131 3.04 87.93 26.35
C GLN A 131 4.07 88.87 25.73
N ILE A 132 4.99 88.33 24.92
CA ILE A 132 6.00 89.13 24.22
C ILE A 132 6.12 88.66 22.78
N ASN A 133 6.10 89.60 21.82
CA ASN A 133 6.47 89.30 20.44
C ASN A 133 8.00 89.35 20.25
N THR A 134 8.66 88.21 20.13
CA THR A 134 10.12 88.14 19.95
C THR A 134 10.59 88.73 18.62
N GLY A 135 9.73 88.80 17.60
CA GLY A 135 10.03 89.47 16.33
C GLY A 135 10.13 91.00 16.44
N GLU A 136 9.60 91.59 17.51
CA GLU A 136 9.61 93.04 17.76
C GLU A 136 10.66 93.48 18.80
N LEU A 137 11.35 92.52 19.44
CA LEU A 137 12.40 92.81 20.41
C LEU A 137 13.65 93.35 19.73
N GLN A 138 14.21 94.42 20.28
CA GLN A 138 15.51 94.94 19.90
C GLN A 138 16.60 94.21 20.71
N PHE A 139 17.10 93.10 20.16
CA PHE A 139 18.18 92.33 20.77
C PHE A 139 19.50 93.09 20.74
N LYS A 140 20.25 93.04 21.85
CA LYS A 140 21.62 93.57 21.95
C LYS A 140 22.68 92.49 21.83
N ASP A 141 22.24 91.24 21.67
CA ASP A 141 23.05 90.05 21.59
C ASP A 141 22.47 89.14 20.50
N ALA A 142 23.20 89.01 19.39
CA ALA A 142 22.76 88.24 18.24
C ALA A 142 22.67 86.73 18.51
N ALA A 143 23.48 86.20 19.44
CA ALA A 143 23.43 84.79 19.81
C ALA A 143 22.16 84.47 20.59
N VAL A 144 21.74 85.38 21.50
CA VAL A 144 20.46 85.28 22.21
C VAL A 144 19.27 85.36 21.24
N GLU A 145 19.33 86.25 20.25
CA GLU A 145 18.29 86.35 19.22
C GLU A 145 18.12 85.05 18.44
N GLN A 146 19.24 84.48 17.96
CA GLN A 146 19.24 83.22 17.22
C GLN A 146 18.73 82.05 18.07
N ALA A 147 19.20 81.94 19.32
CA ALA A 147 18.74 80.90 20.24
C ALA A 147 17.23 81.02 20.53
N THR A 148 16.72 82.23 20.76
CA THR A 148 15.29 82.48 21.01
C THR A 148 14.43 82.06 19.81
N LYS A 149 14.87 82.42 18.59
CA LYS A 149 14.19 82.01 17.34
C LYS A 149 14.23 80.50 17.15
N ALA A 150 15.36 79.85 17.43
CA ALA A 150 15.52 78.41 17.29
C ALA A 150 14.66 77.61 18.28
N ILE A 151 14.60 78.04 19.56
CA ILE A 151 13.76 77.41 20.58
C ILE A 151 12.29 77.56 20.22
N THR A 152 11.86 78.76 19.84
CA THR A 152 10.47 79.05 19.44
C THR A 152 10.08 78.21 18.22
N TYR A 153 10.90 78.23 17.17
CA TYR A 153 10.65 77.44 15.96
C TYR A 153 10.53 75.94 16.28
N ALA A 154 11.43 75.39 17.11
CA ALA A 154 11.34 74.00 17.54
C ALA A 154 10.03 73.73 18.30
N ALA A 155 9.64 74.62 19.21
CA ALA A 155 8.40 74.46 19.97
C ALA A 155 7.13 74.50 19.09
N ASP A 156 7.14 75.20 17.97
CA ASP A 156 5.99 75.26 17.06
C ASP A 156 5.93 74.06 16.09
N HIS A 157 7.06 73.37 15.88
CA HIS A 157 7.19 72.33 14.85
C HIS A 157 7.40 70.91 15.39
N THR A 158 7.65 70.71 16.69
CA THR A 158 7.64 69.36 17.27
C THR A 158 6.26 68.94 17.76
N GLY A 159 5.98 67.64 17.70
CA GLY A 159 4.73 67.03 18.17
C GLY A 159 4.78 66.50 19.61
N ASP A 160 5.79 66.90 20.41
CA ASP A 160 5.91 66.42 21.78
C ASP A 160 4.73 66.90 22.63
N THR A 161 4.20 65.98 23.44
CA THR A 161 3.07 66.19 24.35
C THR A 161 3.39 65.64 25.72
N GLN A 162 2.79 66.25 26.74
CA GLN A 162 2.87 65.79 28.13
C GLN A 162 1.99 64.56 28.39
N ASP A 163 1.00 64.28 27.54
CA ASP A 163 0.19 63.08 27.67
C ASP A 163 0.99 61.85 27.27
N VAL A 164 1.31 61.00 28.26
CA VAL A 164 2.01 59.76 27.97
C VAL A 164 1.05 58.79 27.30
N TYR A 165 1.46 58.27 26.14
CA TYR A 165 0.77 57.18 25.46
C TYR A 165 1.56 55.89 25.57
N MET A 166 0.87 54.76 25.44
CA MET A 166 1.47 53.44 25.36
C MET A 166 0.62 52.59 24.42
N ASN A 167 1.26 52.07 23.37
CA ASN A 167 0.68 51.10 22.46
C ASN A 167 1.53 49.84 22.45
N VAL A 168 0.89 48.69 22.26
CA VAL A 168 1.57 47.40 22.11
C VAL A 168 1.25 46.87 20.73
N GLN A 169 2.29 46.67 19.90
CA GLN A 169 2.15 46.16 18.54
C GLN A 169 2.80 44.79 18.41
N PRO A 170 2.20 43.84 17.66
CA PRO A 170 0.94 43.97 16.93
C PRO A 170 -0.30 43.95 17.84
N THR A 171 -1.38 44.58 17.39
CA THR A 171 -2.68 44.62 18.11
C THR A 171 -3.63 43.50 17.70
N ASP A 172 -3.46 42.93 16.50
CA ASP A 172 -4.27 41.83 16.00
C ASP A 172 -4.02 40.53 16.77
N LYS A 173 -5.01 39.64 16.79
CA LYS A 173 -4.89 38.29 17.34
C LYS A 173 -3.76 37.52 16.65
N GLN A 174 -2.77 37.09 17.42
CA GLN A 174 -1.57 36.43 16.88
C GLN A 174 -1.66 34.90 16.93
N GLU A 175 -1.19 34.24 15.87
CA GLU A 175 -0.96 32.79 15.88
C GLU A 175 0.50 32.51 16.31
N ALA A 176 0.68 31.82 17.43
CA ALA A 176 1.98 31.31 17.83
C ALA A 176 2.31 30.05 17.01
N LYS A 177 3.47 30.05 16.35
CA LYS A 177 3.90 28.99 15.44
C LYS A 177 4.95 28.10 16.08
N LEU A 178 4.92 26.81 15.77
CA LEU A 178 5.88 25.85 16.32
C LEU A 178 7.32 26.22 15.93
N ASN A 179 8.17 26.41 16.94
CA ASN A 179 9.60 26.69 16.85
C ASN A 179 10.33 25.89 17.95
N GLY A 180 10.88 24.73 17.57
CA GLY A 180 11.51 23.81 18.50
C GLY A 180 10.52 23.25 19.53
N GLU A 181 10.81 23.48 20.82
CA GLU A 181 9.99 22.95 21.93
C GLU A 181 8.79 23.84 22.29
N TYR A 182 8.56 24.95 21.59
CA TYR A 182 7.51 25.93 21.90
C TYR A 182 6.75 26.37 20.65
N PHE A 183 5.49 26.77 20.81
CA PHE A 183 4.82 27.70 19.91
C PHE A 183 5.24 29.11 20.27
N GLU A 184 5.73 29.88 19.31
CA GLU A 184 6.27 31.21 19.51
C GLU A 184 5.48 32.24 18.69
N THR A 185 5.13 33.35 19.32
CA THR A 185 4.52 34.50 18.63
C THR A 185 5.54 35.27 17.82
N THR A 186 5.06 36.15 16.93
CA THR A 186 5.90 37.25 16.48
C THR A 186 6.33 38.15 17.65
N THR A 187 7.31 39.00 17.40
CA THR A 187 7.80 39.97 18.38
C THR A 187 6.76 41.07 18.64
N TYR A 188 6.52 41.35 19.91
CA TYR A 188 5.75 42.49 20.39
C TYR A 188 6.67 43.65 20.80
N ALA A 189 6.27 44.87 20.46
CA ALA A 189 6.96 46.11 20.84
C ALA A 189 6.04 47.02 21.64
N VAL A 190 6.59 47.68 22.67
CA VAL A 190 5.89 48.73 23.44
C VAL A 190 6.32 50.09 22.91
N GLU A 191 5.40 50.80 22.29
CA GLU A 191 5.60 52.13 21.72
C GLU A 191 5.08 53.20 22.68
N THR A 192 5.93 54.17 23.05
CA THR A 192 5.61 55.24 23.99
C THR A 192 6.47 56.49 23.75
N ASN A 193 5.97 57.66 24.15
CA ASN A 193 6.74 58.91 24.28
C ASN A 193 7.48 59.07 25.62
N ALA A 194 7.35 58.11 26.55
CA ALA A 194 8.07 58.16 27.81
C ALA A 194 9.59 58.02 27.62
N LYS A 195 10.38 58.75 28.42
CA LYS A 195 11.85 58.72 28.32
C LYS A 195 12.46 57.56 29.08
N LYS A 196 11.82 57.12 30.15
CA LYS A 196 12.26 56.01 31.00
C LYS A 196 11.04 55.22 31.45
N GLY A 197 11.25 53.95 31.76
CA GLY A 197 10.21 53.10 32.29
C GLY A 197 10.55 51.63 32.13
N GLU A 198 9.70 50.83 32.76
CA GLU A 198 9.73 49.38 32.64
C GLU A 198 8.31 48.86 32.46
N TYR A 199 8.19 47.69 31.86
CA TYR A 199 6.92 47.03 31.63
C TYR A 199 6.97 45.55 31.96
N LYS A 200 5.82 45.01 32.32
CA LYS A 200 5.60 43.59 32.64
C LYS A 200 4.44 43.06 31.82
N ILE A 201 4.50 41.77 31.52
CA ILE A 201 3.47 41.07 30.75
C ILE A 201 2.73 40.13 31.70
N GLN A 202 1.41 40.29 31.79
CA GLN A 202 0.52 39.40 32.50
C GLN A 202 -0.16 38.49 31.48
N LEU A 203 -0.07 37.18 31.70
CA LEU A 203 -0.74 36.18 30.87
C LEU A 203 -1.93 35.60 31.63
N GLN A 204 -3.05 35.46 30.94
CA GLN A 204 -4.26 34.81 31.44
C GLN A 204 -4.59 33.58 30.58
N GLU A 205 -5.05 32.51 31.22
CA GLU A 205 -5.33 31.21 30.56
C GLU A 205 -4.10 30.56 29.91
N ALA A 206 -2.90 31.01 30.31
CA ALA A 206 -1.65 30.46 29.81
C ALA A 206 -1.42 29.02 30.34
N PRO A 207 -1.12 28.04 29.46
CA PRO A 207 -0.71 26.72 29.88
C PRO A 207 0.53 26.74 30.78
N ALA A 208 0.66 25.75 31.65
CA ALA A 208 1.85 25.60 32.48
C ALA A 208 3.12 25.51 31.62
N GLY A 209 4.16 26.26 32.01
CA GLY A 209 5.42 26.35 31.26
C GLY A 209 5.44 27.43 30.17
N THR A 210 4.34 28.16 29.96
CA THR A 210 4.33 29.36 29.10
C THR A 210 5.24 30.43 29.69
N ARG A 211 6.05 31.06 28.84
CA ARG A 211 7.01 32.09 29.25
C ARG A 211 7.05 33.26 28.27
N VAL A 212 7.47 34.41 28.79
CA VAL A 212 7.72 35.61 28.00
C VAL A 212 9.21 35.81 27.89
N VAL A 213 9.71 35.99 26.67
CA VAL A 213 11.14 36.02 26.36
C VAL A 213 11.51 37.25 25.55
N THR A 214 12.78 37.65 25.61
CA THR A 214 13.35 38.70 24.75
C THR A 214 13.47 38.25 23.28
N GLU A 215 13.89 39.16 22.40
CA GLU A 215 14.29 38.82 21.02
C GLU A 215 15.43 37.80 20.97
N GLN A 216 16.27 37.76 22.01
CA GLN A 216 17.37 36.79 22.16
C GLN A 216 16.91 35.46 22.81
N GLY A 217 15.66 35.37 23.24
CA GLY A 217 15.08 34.16 23.85
C GLY A 217 15.32 34.03 25.36
N GLU A 218 15.81 35.07 26.02
CA GLU A 218 15.98 35.11 27.48
C GLU A 218 14.62 35.34 28.16
N ALA A 219 14.26 34.50 29.13
CA ALA A 219 13.03 34.67 29.89
C ALA A 219 13.16 35.81 30.90
N LYS A 220 12.21 36.74 30.88
CA LYS A 220 12.18 37.91 31.78
C LYS A 220 10.77 38.18 32.29
N GLU A 221 10.68 38.68 33.52
CA GLU A 221 9.42 39.16 34.12
C GLU A 221 9.20 40.66 33.91
N THR A 222 10.29 41.42 33.77
CA THR A 222 10.29 42.88 33.63
C THR A 222 11.22 43.28 32.50
N PHE A 223 10.75 44.19 31.65
CA PHE A 223 11.43 44.64 30.44
C PHE A 223 11.61 46.15 30.48
N GLN A 224 12.75 46.63 30.00
CA GLN A 224 13.03 48.06 29.86
C GLN A 224 12.43 48.59 28.55
N LEU A 225 12.15 49.90 28.50
CA LEU A 225 11.71 50.53 27.25
C LEU A 225 12.71 50.28 26.10
N GLY A 226 12.17 49.97 24.92
CA GLY A 226 12.94 49.59 23.74
C GLY A 226 13.25 48.09 23.64
N GLU A 227 13.23 47.34 24.75
CA GLU A 227 13.23 45.88 24.66
C GLU A 227 11.91 45.40 24.06
N LYS A 228 11.98 44.32 23.29
CA LYS A 228 10.81 43.66 22.72
C LYS A 228 10.69 42.24 23.25
N PHE A 229 9.50 41.67 23.17
CA PHE A 229 9.21 40.37 23.75
C PHE A 229 8.46 39.44 22.79
N ARG A 230 8.51 38.14 23.07
CA ARG A 230 7.68 37.09 22.46
C ARG A 230 7.05 36.24 23.55
N VAL A 231 5.92 35.61 23.24
CA VAL A 231 5.31 34.59 24.10
C VAL A 231 5.66 33.22 23.54
N GLN A 232 6.14 32.34 24.40
CA GLN A 232 6.46 30.95 24.09
C GLN A 232 5.57 30.01 24.91
N VAL A 233 4.75 29.20 24.23
CA VAL A 233 3.85 28.19 24.82
C VAL A 233 4.45 26.80 24.57
N PRO A 234 4.58 25.90 25.56
CA PRO A 234 5.18 24.59 25.34
C PRO A 234 4.46 23.77 24.26
N LYS A 235 5.21 23.07 23.40
CA LYS A 235 4.65 22.29 22.28
C LYS A 235 3.67 21.19 22.71
N SER A 236 3.76 20.73 23.96
CA SER A 236 2.86 19.72 24.55
C SER A 236 1.47 20.27 24.91
N SER A 237 1.27 21.58 24.86
CA SER A 237 -0.01 22.23 25.16
C SER A 237 -1.01 21.92 24.05
N LYS A 238 -2.24 21.53 24.41
CA LYS A 238 -3.35 21.39 23.46
C LYS A 238 -3.66 22.72 22.78
N SER A 239 -4.26 22.67 21.59
CA SER A 239 -4.74 23.85 20.87
C SER A 239 -5.65 24.67 21.79
N ALA A 240 -5.30 25.93 22.00
CA ALA A 240 -6.09 26.87 22.79
C ALA A 240 -5.70 28.31 22.43
N GLU A 241 -6.25 29.23 23.20
CA GLU A 241 -5.90 30.64 23.18
C GLU A 241 -5.56 31.12 24.59
N LEU A 242 -4.81 32.22 24.66
CA LEU A 242 -4.50 32.94 25.89
C LEU A 242 -4.63 34.43 25.63
N SER A 243 -4.89 35.17 26.72
CA SER A 243 -4.89 36.63 26.71
C SER A 243 -3.61 37.15 27.36
N LEU A 244 -3.04 38.22 26.81
CA LEU A 244 -1.92 38.94 27.43
C LEU A 244 -2.24 40.41 27.59
N ARG A 245 -1.74 40.98 28.69
CA ARG A 245 -1.87 42.39 29.05
C ARG A 245 -0.52 42.94 29.47
N VAL A 246 -0.16 44.11 28.96
CA VAL A 246 1.10 44.77 29.31
C VAL A 246 0.81 45.92 30.28
N THR A 247 1.48 45.91 31.42
CA THR A 247 1.45 47.00 32.41
C THR A 247 2.82 47.66 32.45
N ALA A 248 2.88 48.97 32.25
CA ALA A 248 4.12 49.73 32.25
C ALA A 248 4.07 50.86 33.28
N ASN A 249 5.18 51.08 33.97
CA ASN A 249 5.41 52.29 34.75
C ASN A 249 6.29 53.23 33.94
N LEU A 250 5.70 54.31 33.45
CA LEU A 250 6.30 55.19 32.45
C LEU A 250 6.59 56.56 33.06
N THR A 251 7.84 56.99 32.95
CA THR A 251 8.30 58.30 33.40
C THR A 251 8.51 59.22 32.21
N ASN A 252 7.78 60.33 32.20
CA ASN A 252 8.03 61.43 31.29
C ASN A 252 8.22 62.73 32.08
N GLN A 253 8.65 63.80 31.40
CA GLN A 253 8.73 65.12 31.99
C GLN A 253 7.40 65.86 31.79
N HIS A 254 6.96 66.59 32.81
CA HIS A 254 5.84 67.53 32.76
C HIS A 254 6.32 68.93 33.10
N ALA A 255 5.76 69.92 32.42
CA ALA A 255 5.95 71.33 32.76
C ALA A 255 4.97 71.71 33.87
N VAL A 256 5.33 71.35 35.10
CA VAL A 256 4.51 71.56 36.31
C VAL A 256 4.35 73.05 36.54
N MET A 257 3.12 73.49 36.84
CA MET A 257 2.75 74.88 37.05
C MET A 257 2.51 75.16 38.53
N TYR A 258 3.20 76.17 39.04
CA TYR A 258 3.09 76.67 40.40
C TYR A 258 2.43 78.04 40.40
N LYS A 259 1.38 78.20 41.20
CA LYS A 259 0.58 79.42 41.24
C LYS A 259 1.21 80.47 42.14
N GLY A 260 1.47 81.63 41.59
CA GLY A 260 1.88 82.83 42.31
C GLY A 260 0.73 83.52 43.04
N THR A 261 0.94 84.78 43.41
CA THR A 261 -0.08 85.64 44.02
C THR A 261 -0.46 86.77 43.06
N SER A 262 -1.26 87.75 43.50
CA SER A 262 -1.53 88.95 42.69
C SER A 262 -0.28 89.81 42.42
N VAL A 263 0.82 89.59 43.16
CA VAL A 263 2.07 90.36 43.05
C VAL A 263 3.30 89.52 42.69
N ILE A 264 3.24 88.20 42.93
CA ILE A 264 4.28 87.22 42.59
C ILE A 264 3.81 86.41 41.38
N GLN A 265 4.62 86.29 40.33
CA GLN A 265 4.23 85.54 39.14
C GLN A 265 4.14 84.03 39.35
N ASP A 266 3.32 83.40 38.52
CA ASP A 266 3.32 81.95 38.34
C ASP A 266 4.67 81.49 37.80
N ALA A 267 5.06 80.27 38.15
CA ALA A 267 6.31 79.66 37.73
C ALA A 267 6.07 78.26 37.17
N THR A 268 6.95 77.80 36.28
CA THR A 268 6.95 76.42 35.80
C THR A 268 8.30 75.75 36.02
N VAL A 269 8.26 74.47 36.37
CA VAL A 269 9.45 73.60 36.48
C VAL A 269 9.19 72.35 35.65
N LEU A 270 10.20 71.94 34.88
CA LEU A 270 10.15 70.69 34.15
C LEU A 270 10.57 69.54 35.07
N LEU A 271 9.61 68.71 35.49
CA LEU A 271 9.81 67.63 36.48
C LEU A 271 9.50 66.27 35.88
N GLU A 272 10.26 65.24 36.29
CA GLU A 272 9.92 63.85 35.98
C GLU A 272 8.65 63.44 36.74
N HIS A 273 7.75 62.75 36.06
CA HIS A 273 6.52 62.23 36.61
C HIS A 273 6.28 60.81 36.07
N SER A 274 6.10 59.88 36.99
CA SER A 274 5.83 58.47 36.69
C SER A 274 4.34 58.19 36.74
N GLN A 275 3.85 57.39 35.80
CA GLN A 275 2.47 56.91 35.82
C GLN A 275 2.34 55.50 35.24
N GLU A 276 1.37 54.77 35.74
CA GLU A 276 1.05 53.44 35.25
C GLU A 276 0.19 53.51 33.99
N LYS A 277 0.52 52.69 32.99
CA LYS A 277 -0.26 52.47 31.78
C LYS A 277 -0.51 50.99 31.60
N VAL A 278 -1.69 50.66 31.08
CA VAL A 278 -2.12 49.29 30.84
C VAL A 278 -2.62 49.19 29.41
N SER A 279 -2.17 48.18 28.68
CA SER A 279 -2.66 47.91 27.33
C SER A 279 -4.10 47.38 27.36
N GLN A 280 -4.75 47.38 26.19
CA GLN A 280 -5.89 46.48 25.97
C GLN A 280 -5.45 45.01 26.07
N ASP A 281 -6.41 44.11 26.21
CA ASP A 281 -6.16 42.67 26.16
C ASP A 281 -5.82 42.26 24.72
N LEU A 282 -4.68 41.59 24.56
CA LEU A 282 -4.20 41.06 23.29
C LEU A 282 -4.34 39.54 23.29
N GLN A 283 -4.66 38.96 22.14
CA GLN A 283 -5.00 37.53 22.03
C GLN A 283 -3.92 36.77 21.28
N VAL A 284 -3.55 35.61 21.81
CA VAL A 284 -2.61 34.65 21.20
C VAL A 284 -3.29 33.30 21.11
N PHE A 285 -3.22 32.63 19.97
CA PHE A 285 -3.69 31.24 19.82
C PHE A 285 -2.63 30.37 19.16
N TRP A 286 -2.72 29.07 19.34
CA TRP A 286 -1.87 28.10 18.67
C TRP A 286 -2.65 26.84 18.29
N LYS A 287 -2.15 26.14 17.29
CA LYS A 287 -2.72 24.89 16.80
C LYS A 287 -1.74 23.75 17.05
N ALA A 288 -2.04 22.95 18.06
CA ALA A 288 -1.28 21.74 18.38
C ALA A 288 -1.81 20.59 17.55
N VAL A 289 -1.20 20.43 16.37
CA VAL A 289 -1.52 19.38 15.42
C VAL A 289 -0.31 18.52 15.10
N GLY A 290 -0.55 17.26 14.77
CA GLY A 290 0.41 16.31 14.25
C GLY A 290 -0.20 15.50 13.11
N GLY A 291 0.34 14.31 12.89
CA GLY A 291 -0.23 13.35 11.94
C GLY A 291 -0.01 11.92 12.37
N LEU A 292 -0.78 11.02 11.78
CA LEU A 292 -0.55 9.57 11.86
C LEU A 292 -0.37 8.99 10.47
N LYS A 293 0.46 7.95 10.40
CA LYS A 293 0.78 7.21 9.19
C LYS A 293 0.72 5.72 9.48
N ILE A 294 0.01 5.00 8.63
CA ILE A 294 -0.07 3.55 8.63
C ILE A 294 0.75 3.05 7.45
N LEU A 295 1.70 2.16 7.72
CA LEU A 295 2.41 1.39 6.71
C LEU A 295 1.86 -0.03 6.69
N LYS A 296 1.07 -0.35 5.68
CA LYS A 296 0.43 -1.64 5.50
C LYS A 296 1.33 -2.58 4.72
N VAL A 297 1.64 -3.73 5.31
CA VAL A 297 2.50 -4.74 4.71
C VAL A 297 1.94 -6.16 4.84
N ASP A 298 2.51 -7.08 4.07
CA ASP A 298 2.39 -8.52 4.30
C ASP A 298 3.50 -9.07 5.21
N GLU A 299 3.46 -10.39 5.44
CA GLU A 299 4.44 -11.16 6.22
C GLU A 299 5.89 -11.00 5.72
N ASN A 300 6.09 -10.64 4.44
CA ASN A 300 7.39 -10.42 3.80
C ASN A 300 7.75 -8.93 3.70
N LYS A 301 7.01 -8.05 4.39
CA LYS A 301 7.19 -6.58 4.38
C LYS A 301 6.92 -5.93 3.02
N LYS A 302 6.22 -6.61 2.10
CA LYS A 302 5.75 -6.00 0.85
C LYS A 302 4.57 -5.07 1.13
N PRO A 303 4.54 -3.85 0.55
CA PRO A 303 3.43 -2.92 0.76
C PRO A 303 2.10 -3.43 0.19
N LEU A 304 0.99 -3.17 0.89
CA LEU A 304 -0.36 -3.59 0.51
C LEU A 304 -1.33 -2.43 0.35
N ALA A 305 -1.90 -2.30 -0.86
CA ALA A 305 -2.92 -1.31 -1.19
C ALA A 305 -4.35 -1.81 -0.88
N GLY A 306 -5.26 -0.88 -0.61
CA GLY A 306 -6.69 -1.16 -0.48
C GLY A 306 -7.14 -1.64 0.91
N ALA A 307 -6.25 -1.69 1.91
CA ALA A 307 -6.67 -1.82 3.30
C ALA A 307 -7.42 -0.56 3.72
N VAL A 308 -8.53 -0.69 4.46
CA VAL A 308 -9.30 0.43 4.99
C VAL A 308 -9.25 0.39 6.51
N PHE A 309 -8.88 1.52 7.10
CA PHE A 309 -8.81 1.72 8.53
C PHE A 309 -9.82 2.76 8.97
N GLU A 310 -10.60 2.45 10.00
CA GLU A 310 -11.35 3.44 10.77
C GLU A 310 -10.42 4.08 11.80
N VAL A 311 -10.50 5.41 11.92
CA VAL A 311 -9.75 6.19 12.91
C VAL A 311 -10.74 6.77 13.92
N LEU A 312 -10.52 6.49 15.19
CA LEU A 312 -11.34 6.95 16.32
C LEU A 312 -10.51 7.90 17.18
N ALA A 313 -11.10 9.03 17.56
CA ALA A 313 -10.51 9.94 18.54
C ALA A 313 -10.60 9.37 19.96
N SER A 314 -9.95 10.03 20.92
CA SER A 314 -9.88 9.55 22.32
C SER A 314 -11.24 9.40 23.02
N ASP A 315 -12.25 10.14 22.57
CA ASP A 315 -13.65 10.07 23.02
C ASP A 315 -14.49 9.01 22.28
N GLN A 316 -13.84 8.12 21.50
CA GLN A 316 -14.46 7.12 20.62
C GLN A 316 -15.28 7.73 19.47
N LYS A 317 -15.12 9.04 19.18
CA LYS A 317 -15.74 9.66 18.01
C LYS A 317 -15.01 9.21 16.74
N SER A 318 -15.77 8.70 15.78
CA SER A 318 -15.23 8.34 14.46
C SER A 318 -14.78 9.60 13.70
N MET A 319 -13.53 9.58 13.25
CA MET A 319 -12.92 10.57 12.38
C MET A 319 -13.08 10.19 10.89
N GLY A 320 -13.74 9.07 10.61
CA GLY A 320 -13.89 8.49 9.29
C GLY A 320 -12.86 7.41 8.99
N THR A 321 -12.73 7.08 7.71
CA THR A 321 -11.86 5.99 7.23
C THR A 321 -10.76 6.50 6.31
N ILE A 322 -9.58 5.90 6.42
CA ILE A 322 -8.45 6.10 5.49
C ILE A 322 -8.10 4.79 4.80
N ALA A 323 -7.67 4.85 3.55
CA ALA A 323 -7.33 3.68 2.75
C ALA A 323 -5.86 3.71 2.31
N THR A 324 -5.23 2.54 2.23
CA THR A 324 -3.82 2.44 1.83
C THR A 324 -3.68 2.53 0.31
N ASN A 325 -2.73 3.35 -0.14
CA ASN A 325 -2.38 3.49 -1.55
C ASN A 325 -1.45 2.36 -2.06
N GLU A 326 -1.00 2.44 -3.32
CA GLU A 326 -0.10 1.45 -3.95
C GLU A 326 1.22 1.21 -3.19
N LYS A 327 1.68 2.19 -2.39
CA LYS A 327 2.87 2.07 -1.55
C LYS A 327 2.54 1.54 -0.15
N GLY A 328 1.30 1.09 0.08
CA GLY A 328 0.82 0.61 1.37
C GLY A 328 0.65 1.71 2.41
N ILE A 329 0.56 2.98 2.01
CA ILE A 329 0.51 4.10 2.95
C ILE A 329 -0.92 4.64 3.05
N ALA A 330 -1.40 4.80 4.27
CA ALA A 330 -2.54 5.64 4.61
C ALA A 330 -2.08 6.67 5.65
N SER A 331 -2.49 7.94 5.52
CA SER A 331 -2.12 8.98 6.49
C SER A 331 -3.28 9.92 6.77
N LEU A 332 -3.22 10.53 7.95
CA LEU A 332 -4.12 11.60 8.36
C LEU A 332 -3.26 12.70 8.98
N ASP A 333 -3.21 13.85 8.30
CA ASP A 333 -2.36 14.99 8.64
C ASP A 333 -3.18 16.10 9.31
N ASN A 334 -2.50 17.00 10.02
CA ASN A 334 -3.08 18.18 10.68
C ASN A 334 -4.22 17.84 11.65
N ILE A 335 -4.08 16.74 12.40
CA ILE A 335 -5.03 16.33 13.44
C ILE A 335 -4.56 16.79 14.81
N GLU A 336 -5.50 17.11 15.71
CA GLU A 336 -5.18 17.55 17.07
C GLU A 336 -4.35 16.52 17.81
N ILE A 337 -3.43 16.97 18.67
CA ILE A 337 -2.64 16.06 19.50
C ILE A 337 -3.52 15.25 20.45
N GLY A 338 -3.13 14.01 20.71
CA GLY A 338 -3.86 13.12 21.60
C GLY A 338 -3.75 11.66 21.21
N THR A 339 -4.54 10.83 21.86
CA THR A 339 -4.59 9.39 21.62
C THR A 339 -5.67 9.06 20.59
N TYR A 340 -5.30 8.28 19.59
CA TYR A 340 -6.18 7.78 18.53
C TYR A 340 -6.18 6.26 18.50
N VAL A 341 -7.33 5.67 18.20
CA VAL A 341 -7.47 4.24 17.97
C VAL A 341 -7.68 4.01 16.48
N VAL A 342 -6.88 3.12 15.91
CA VAL A 342 -6.92 2.76 14.50
C VAL A 342 -7.33 1.30 14.40
N LYS A 343 -8.37 1.00 13.62
CA LYS A 343 -8.89 -0.35 13.43
C LYS A 343 -8.99 -0.67 11.95
N GLU A 344 -8.45 -1.81 11.52
CA GLU A 344 -8.69 -2.29 10.16
C GLU A 344 -10.14 -2.77 10.04
N VAL A 345 -10.88 -2.22 9.08
CA VAL A 345 -12.28 -2.56 8.82
C VAL A 345 -12.47 -3.28 7.49
N LYS A 346 -11.45 -3.26 6.63
CA LYS A 346 -11.40 -4.03 5.38
C LYS A 346 -9.95 -4.35 5.04
N SER A 347 -9.64 -5.63 4.86
CA SER A 347 -8.31 -6.05 4.41
C SER A 347 -8.10 -5.81 2.91
N PRO A 348 -6.83 -5.76 2.46
CA PRO A 348 -6.48 -5.91 1.06
C PRO A 348 -7.02 -7.24 0.48
N VAL A 349 -7.29 -7.26 -0.82
CA VAL A 349 -7.73 -8.47 -1.53
C VAL A 349 -6.68 -9.58 -1.37
N GLY A 350 -7.12 -10.76 -0.95
CA GLY A 350 -6.25 -11.93 -0.73
C GLY A 350 -5.56 -11.98 0.64
N TYR A 351 -5.96 -11.12 1.58
CA TYR A 351 -5.41 -11.06 2.93
C TYR A 351 -6.50 -11.16 4.01
N ILE A 352 -6.15 -11.78 5.14
CA ILE A 352 -7.03 -11.97 6.29
C ILE A 352 -7.19 -10.62 7.02
N LEU A 353 -8.43 -10.20 7.30
CA LEU A 353 -8.72 -9.02 8.11
C LEU A 353 -8.09 -9.13 9.50
N ASN A 354 -7.32 -8.12 9.90
CA ASN A 354 -6.80 -8.01 11.26
C ASN A 354 -7.56 -6.90 11.99
N ASP A 355 -8.67 -7.26 12.62
CA ASP A 355 -9.56 -6.32 13.30
C ASP A 355 -9.07 -5.87 14.70
N THR A 356 -7.85 -6.25 15.09
CA THR A 356 -7.23 -5.86 16.35
C THR A 356 -6.95 -4.35 16.34
N PRO A 357 -7.60 -3.55 17.20
CA PRO A 357 -7.36 -2.10 17.25
C PRO A 357 -5.94 -1.78 17.74
N GLN A 358 -5.39 -0.66 17.28
CA GLN A 358 -4.11 -0.14 17.72
C GLN A 358 -4.24 1.30 18.20
N THR A 359 -3.56 1.59 19.31
CA THR A 359 -3.59 2.90 19.95
C THR A 359 -2.31 3.67 19.62
N LEU A 360 -2.46 4.85 19.04
CA LEU A 360 -1.35 5.73 18.64
C LEU A 360 -1.46 7.07 19.37
N GLU A 361 -0.33 7.60 19.84
CA GLU A 361 -0.24 8.94 20.42
C GLU A 361 0.29 9.90 19.35
N VAL A 362 -0.52 10.90 18.98
CA VAL A 362 -0.14 11.98 18.06
C VAL A 362 0.38 13.16 18.85
N LYS A 363 1.59 13.62 18.50
CA LYS A 363 2.30 14.73 19.15
C LYS A 363 2.48 15.89 18.18
N THR A 364 2.65 17.08 18.75
CA THR A 364 2.76 18.34 17.98
C THR A 364 3.91 18.29 17.00
N GLY A 365 3.64 18.54 15.73
CA GLY A 365 4.63 18.56 14.66
C GLY A 365 5.25 17.20 14.31
N GLU A 366 4.77 16.11 14.91
CA GLU A 366 5.28 14.76 14.69
C GLU A 366 4.30 13.93 13.84
N MET A 367 4.86 13.01 13.06
CA MET A 367 4.10 12.00 12.31
C MET A 367 4.34 10.62 12.95
N VAL A 368 3.39 10.17 13.77
CA VAL A 368 3.46 8.82 14.36
C VAL A 368 3.26 7.79 13.26
N THR A 369 4.17 6.82 13.16
CA THR A 369 4.11 5.75 12.15
C THR A 369 3.88 4.41 12.81
N TRP A 370 2.86 3.68 12.34
CA TRP A 370 2.59 2.30 12.74
C TRP A 370 2.63 1.37 11.53
N THR A 371 3.27 0.21 11.68
CA THR A 371 3.32 -0.81 10.64
C THR A 371 2.30 -1.90 10.92
N ALA A 372 1.33 -2.04 10.01
CA ALA A 372 0.21 -2.96 10.12
C ALA A 372 0.39 -4.15 9.17
N GLU A 373 0.54 -5.35 9.73
CA GLU A 373 0.74 -6.59 8.96
C GLU A 373 -0.57 -7.36 8.76
N ASN A 374 -0.84 -7.87 7.54
CA ASN A 374 -1.82 -8.94 7.34
C ASN A 374 -1.12 -10.21 6.87
N LYS A 375 -1.72 -11.33 7.25
CA LYS A 375 -1.38 -12.65 6.71
C LYS A 375 -2.12 -12.88 5.40
N GLN A 376 -1.43 -13.48 4.43
CA GLN A 376 -2.05 -13.83 3.16
C GLN A 376 -3.04 -14.99 3.38
N ILE A 377 -4.17 -14.94 2.69
CA ILE A 377 -5.11 -16.07 2.66
C ILE A 377 -4.41 -17.26 1.98
N LYS A 378 -4.52 -18.43 2.59
CA LYS A 378 -4.01 -19.71 2.07
C LYS A 378 -5.09 -20.79 2.21
N GLY A 379 -5.18 -21.66 1.22
CA GLY A 379 -6.09 -22.81 1.19
C GLY A 379 -5.41 -24.04 0.61
N ASN A 380 -6.21 -25.06 0.33
CA ASN A 380 -5.79 -26.38 -0.10
C ASN A 380 -6.63 -26.81 -1.30
N VAL A 381 -6.10 -27.76 -2.08
CA VAL A 381 -6.85 -28.43 -3.15
C VAL A 381 -6.55 -29.92 -3.13
N GLN A 382 -7.57 -30.70 -3.44
CA GLN A 382 -7.50 -32.14 -3.64
C GLN A 382 -8.05 -32.46 -5.03
N LEU A 383 -7.30 -33.25 -5.80
CA LEU A 383 -7.74 -33.73 -7.12
C LEU A 383 -7.79 -35.26 -7.11
N LEU A 384 -8.98 -35.81 -7.31
CA LEU A 384 -9.20 -37.24 -7.43
C LEU A 384 -9.21 -37.65 -8.90
N LYS A 385 -8.34 -38.59 -9.26
CA LYS A 385 -8.22 -39.14 -10.60
C LYS A 385 -8.94 -40.48 -10.71
N VAL A 386 -9.88 -40.55 -11.64
CA VAL A 386 -10.69 -41.75 -11.89
C VAL A 386 -10.66 -42.16 -13.36
N ASP A 387 -11.03 -43.42 -13.61
CA ASP A 387 -11.30 -43.96 -14.93
C ASP A 387 -12.63 -43.36 -15.45
N ALA A 388 -12.66 -42.97 -16.73
CA ALA A 388 -13.83 -42.31 -17.31
C ALA A 388 -15.03 -43.26 -17.50
N GLU A 389 -14.77 -44.54 -17.71
CA GLU A 389 -15.80 -45.58 -17.91
C GLU A 389 -16.14 -46.28 -16.58
N HIS A 390 -15.19 -46.32 -15.63
CA HIS A 390 -15.31 -46.95 -14.31
C HIS A 390 -14.92 -46.01 -13.15
N PRO A 391 -15.74 -45.01 -12.77
CA PRO A 391 -15.36 -43.97 -11.78
C PRO A 391 -14.97 -44.48 -10.38
N GLU A 392 -15.37 -45.70 -10.01
CA GLU A 392 -14.95 -46.41 -8.81
C GLU A 392 -13.46 -46.76 -8.83
N LYS A 393 -12.88 -46.97 -10.02
CA LYS A 393 -11.48 -47.30 -10.25
C LYS A 393 -10.63 -46.03 -10.24
N LYS A 394 -9.81 -45.92 -9.20
CA LYS A 394 -8.87 -44.80 -9.02
C LYS A 394 -7.62 -45.02 -9.88
N VAL A 395 -7.10 -43.94 -10.45
CA VAL A 395 -5.99 -44.01 -11.41
C VAL A 395 -4.74 -43.38 -10.81
N ALA A 396 -3.86 -44.24 -10.28
CA ALA A 396 -2.55 -43.87 -9.72
C ALA A 396 -1.48 -43.69 -10.80
N GLY A 397 -0.50 -42.81 -10.56
CA GLY A 397 0.63 -42.55 -11.48
C GLY A 397 0.39 -41.56 -12.62
N VAL A 398 -0.68 -40.76 -12.60
CA VAL A 398 -0.94 -39.67 -13.57
C VAL A 398 -0.28 -38.38 -13.06
N THR A 399 0.42 -37.65 -13.92
CA THR A 399 1.11 -36.40 -13.56
C THR A 399 0.34 -35.17 -14.02
N PHE A 400 0.17 -34.21 -13.12
CA PHE A 400 -0.45 -32.91 -13.34
C PHE A 400 0.51 -31.77 -13.02
N GLN A 401 0.46 -30.73 -13.83
CA GLN A 401 1.04 -29.44 -13.53
C GLN A 401 -0.02 -28.55 -12.87
N LEU A 402 0.37 -27.90 -11.77
CA LEU A 402 -0.41 -26.85 -11.13
C LEU A 402 0.07 -25.50 -11.66
N GLU A 403 -0.79 -24.80 -12.40
CA GLU A 403 -0.52 -23.49 -12.98
C GLU A 403 -1.23 -22.38 -12.22
N ASN A 404 -0.65 -21.19 -12.21
CA ASN A 404 -1.35 -19.97 -11.76
C ASN A 404 -2.11 -19.29 -12.92
N SER A 405 -2.80 -18.19 -12.63
CA SER A 405 -3.54 -17.41 -13.63
C SER A 405 -2.71 -16.88 -14.82
N ALA A 406 -1.37 -16.84 -14.70
CA ALA A 406 -0.45 -16.46 -15.78
C ALA A 406 0.05 -17.67 -16.59
N ARG A 407 -0.52 -18.87 -16.40
CA ARG A 407 -0.06 -20.15 -16.97
C ARG A 407 1.38 -20.51 -16.63
N LYS A 408 1.90 -19.96 -15.52
CA LYS A 408 3.21 -20.37 -15.00
C LYS A 408 3.01 -21.62 -14.15
N VAL A 409 3.75 -22.67 -14.46
CA VAL A 409 3.83 -23.88 -13.64
C VAL A 409 4.43 -23.52 -12.27
N ILE A 410 3.64 -23.75 -11.23
CA ILE A 410 4.02 -23.54 -9.82
C ILE A 410 4.66 -24.81 -9.24
N SER A 411 4.08 -25.96 -9.57
CA SER A 411 4.52 -27.28 -9.12
C SER A 411 3.97 -28.39 -10.02
N GLU A 412 4.55 -29.58 -9.90
CA GLU A 412 4.08 -30.79 -10.58
C GLU A 412 3.78 -31.86 -9.53
N HIS A 413 2.70 -32.60 -9.72
CA HIS A 413 2.19 -33.58 -8.78
C HIS A 413 1.78 -34.86 -9.52
N THR A 414 2.02 -36.01 -8.90
CA THR A 414 1.57 -37.31 -9.43
C THR A 414 0.55 -37.91 -8.48
N THR A 415 -0.54 -38.44 -9.02
CA THR A 415 -1.61 -39.09 -8.25
C THR A 415 -1.07 -40.31 -7.50
N ASP A 416 -1.35 -40.40 -6.20
CA ASP A 416 -0.96 -41.51 -5.34
C ASP A 416 -1.73 -42.81 -5.65
N GLU A 417 -1.51 -43.87 -4.86
CA GLU A 417 -2.19 -45.17 -5.02
C GLU A 417 -3.72 -45.11 -4.90
N ASN A 418 -4.25 -44.06 -4.26
CA ASN A 418 -5.69 -43.80 -4.17
C ASN A 418 -6.19 -42.87 -5.29
N GLY A 419 -5.34 -42.55 -6.27
CA GLY A 419 -5.62 -41.62 -7.35
C GLY A 419 -5.67 -40.16 -6.91
N LEU A 420 -5.11 -39.80 -5.75
CA LEU A 420 -5.30 -38.49 -5.14
C LEU A 420 -4.05 -37.62 -5.27
N ILE A 421 -4.25 -36.34 -5.53
CA ILE A 421 -3.26 -35.28 -5.35
C ILE A 421 -3.77 -34.37 -4.23
N LYS A 422 -2.92 -34.04 -3.26
CA LYS A 422 -3.19 -33.03 -2.23
C LYS A 422 -2.12 -31.96 -2.29
N VAL A 423 -2.56 -30.70 -2.35
CA VAL A 423 -1.66 -29.54 -2.29
C VAL A 423 -2.20 -28.58 -1.24
N GLU A 424 -1.38 -28.29 -0.25
CA GLU A 424 -1.76 -27.49 0.91
C GLU A 424 -1.06 -26.12 0.90
N ASN A 425 -1.63 -25.18 1.66
CA ASN A 425 -1.05 -23.83 1.84
C ASN A 425 -0.86 -23.04 0.55
N ILE A 426 -1.70 -23.27 -0.46
CA ILE A 426 -1.73 -22.51 -1.71
C ILE A 426 -2.22 -21.08 -1.40
N PRO A 427 -1.49 -20.03 -1.81
CA PRO A 427 -1.92 -18.65 -1.64
C PRO A 427 -3.27 -18.35 -2.31
N PHE A 428 -3.94 -17.28 -1.87
CA PHE A 428 -5.10 -16.72 -2.55
C PHE A 428 -4.83 -16.49 -4.03
N GLY A 429 -5.75 -16.93 -4.89
CA GLY A 429 -5.62 -16.76 -6.32
C GLY A 429 -6.41 -17.77 -7.13
N SER A 430 -6.30 -17.64 -8.45
CA SER A 430 -6.84 -18.60 -9.41
C SER A 430 -5.73 -19.52 -9.92
N TYR A 431 -6.06 -20.80 -10.01
CA TYR A 431 -5.15 -21.87 -10.36
C TYR A 431 -5.81 -22.83 -11.34
N THR A 432 -5.00 -23.68 -11.97
CA THR A 432 -5.47 -24.68 -12.92
C THR A 432 -4.60 -25.92 -12.82
N PHE A 433 -5.22 -27.10 -12.75
CA PHE A 433 -4.52 -28.36 -12.98
C PHE A 433 -4.57 -28.70 -14.48
N VAL A 434 -3.44 -29.10 -15.04
CA VAL A 434 -3.32 -29.59 -16.43
C VAL A 434 -2.59 -30.92 -16.39
N GLU A 435 -3.16 -31.96 -17.00
CA GLU A 435 -2.46 -33.24 -17.09
C GLU A 435 -1.24 -33.12 -18.02
N SER A 436 -0.05 -33.40 -17.51
CA SER A 436 1.19 -33.38 -18.27
C SER A 436 1.61 -34.77 -18.75
N LYS A 437 1.18 -35.83 -18.05
CA LYS A 437 1.49 -37.22 -18.38
C LYS A 437 0.40 -38.17 -17.92
N ALA A 438 -0.17 -38.94 -18.85
CA ALA A 438 -1.09 -40.02 -18.55
C ALA A 438 -0.38 -41.25 -17.98
N LYS A 439 -1.14 -42.06 -17.24
CA LYS A 439 -0.76 -43.43 -16.91
C LYS A 439 -0.80 -44.29 -18.19
N GLU A 440 0.14 -45.22 -18.33
CA GLU A 440 0.09 -46.26 -19.35
C GLU A 440 -1.29 -46.96 -19.39
N GLY A 441 -1.82 -47.16 -20.59
CA GLY A 441 -3.18 -47.64 -20.82
C GLY A 441 -4.28 -46.58 -20.79
N TYR A 442 -3.95 -45.30 -20.61
CA TYR A 442 -4.91 -44.19 -20.66
C TYR A 442 -4.49 -43.09 -21.64
N VAL A 443 -5.49 -42.39 -22.19
CA VAL A 443 -5.30 -41.21 -23.03
C VAL A 443 -4.92 -40.01 -22.17
N LEU A 444 -3.93 -39.23 -22.62
CA LEU A 444 -3.57 -37.94 -22.03
C LEU A 444 -4.69 -36.92 -22.25
N SER A 445 -5.26 -36.41 -21.16
CA SER A 445 -6.28 -35.35 -21.20
C SER A 445 -5.69 -33.99 -20.84
N GLN A 446 -5.43 -33.15 -21.84
CA GLN A 446 -4.96 -31.77 -21.60
C GLN A 446 -6.10 -30.78 -21.29
N GLU A 447 -7.29 -31.26 -20.92
CA GLU A 447 -8.40 -30.41 -20.50
C GLU A 447 -8.05 -29.70 -19.18
N PRO A 448 -8.02 -28.35 -19.14
CA PRO A 448 -7.64 -27.63 -17.93
C PRO A 448 -8.74 -27.66 -16.87
N ILE A 449 -8.35 -27.86 -15.60
CA ILE A 449 -9.26 -27.94 -14.46
C ILE A 449 -9.05 -26.72 -13.55
N PRO A 450 -9.83 -25.63 -13.72
CA PRO A 450 -9.65 -24.40 -12.97
C PRO A 450 -10.24 -24.47 -11.56
N PHE A 451 -9.59 -23.81 -10.61
CA PHE A 451 -10.12 -23.59 -9.26
C PHE A 451 -9.61 -22.27 -8.66
N GLN A 452 -10.21 -21.83 -7.56
CA GLN A 452 -9.82 -20.60 -6.86
C GLN A 452 -9.72 -20.83 -5.36
N ILE A 453 -8.70 -20.22 -4.74
CA ILE A 453 -8.59 -20.09 -3.30
C ILE A 453 -9.05 -18.69 -2.92
N THR A 454 -10.18 -18.60 -2.21
CA THR A 454 -10.83 -17.35 -1.81
C THR A 454 -10.85 -17.14 -0.30
N GLU A 455 -10.79 -18.22 0.49
CA GLU A 455 -10.94 -18.17 1.95
C GLU A 455 -9.80 -18.89 2.67
N GLN A 456 -9.51 -18.45 3.91
CA GLN A 456 -8.45 -19.04 4.72
C GLN A 456 -8.83 -20.46 5.16
N GLY A 457 -7.96 -21.43 4.87
CA GLY A 457 -8.17 -22.84 5.21
C GLY A 457 -9.17 -23.58 4.31
N GLN A 458 -9.68 -22.93 3.26
CA GLN A 458 -10.55 -23.54 2.26
C GLN A 458 -9.88 -24.79 1.67
N THR A 459 -10.64 -25.88 1.52
CA THR A 459 -10.18 -27.07 0.80
C THR A 459 -11.11 -27.31 -0.39
N ILE A 460 -10.56 -27.21 -1.59
CA ILE A 460 -11.28 -27.48 -2.83
C ILE A 460 -11.12 -28.95 -3.19
N GLU A 461 -12.22 -29.64 -3.52
CA GLU A 461 -12.20 -31.01 -4.01
C GLU A 461 -12.58 -31.02 -5.50
N LEU A 462 -11.73 -31.65 -6.31
CA LEU A 462 -11.84 -31.74 -7.77
C LEU A 462 -11.81 -33.20 -8.21
N GLU A 463 -12.40 -33.50 -9.37
CA GLU A 463 -12.34 -34.81 -10.01
C GLU A 463 -11.85 -34.66 -11.46
N ALA A 464 -10.98 -35.57 -11.89
CA ALA A 464 -10.48 -35.67 -13.26
C ALA A 464 -10.63 -37.09 -13.82
N LYS A 465 -11.13 -37.21 -15.05
CA LYS A 465 -11.41 -38.50 -15.72
C LYS A 465 -10.43 -38.76 -16.85
N ASN A 466 -9.95 -40.01 -16.98
CA ASN A 466 -9.12 -40.41 -18.12
C ASN A 466 -9.80 -41.55 -18.85
N GLN A 467 -9.81 -41.42 -20.17
CA GLN A 467 -10.30 -42.46 -21.06
C GLN A 467 -9.26 -43.59 -21.16
N PRO A 468 -9.63 -44.86 -20.93
CA PRO A 468 -8.77 -45.99 -21.25
C PRO A 468 -8.47 -46.05 -22.75
N ILE A 469 -7.28 -46.53 -23.11
CA ILE A 469 -6.91 -46.76 -24.50
C ILE A 469 -7.59 -48.06 -24.99
N TYR A 470 -8.30 -47.95 -26.11
CA TYR A 470 -8.83 -49.09 -26.87
C TYR A 470 -8.28 -49.09 -28.29
N GLY A 471 -8.11 -50.26 -28.88
CA GLY A 471 -7.77 -50.46 -30.28
C GLY A 471 -8.56 -51.62 -30.88
N GLU A 472 -8.23 -51.98 -32.11
CA GLU A 472 -8.87 -53.04 -32.86
C GLU A 472 -7.83 -53.95 -33.51
N LEU A 473 -8.01 -55.27 -33.40
CA LEU A 473 -7.33 -56.24 -34.25
C LEU A 473 -8.25 -56.56 -35.43
N GLU A 474 -7.76 -56.37 -36.65
CA GLU A 474 -8.41 -56.75 -37.90
C GLU A 474 -7.62 -57.90 -38.54
N LEU A 475 -8.22 -59.08 -38.59
CA LEU A 475 -7.66 -60.27 -39.22
C LEU A 475 -8.27 -60.43 -40.61
N THR A 476 -7.42 -60.60 -41.62
CA THR A 476 -7.84 -60.99 -42.98
C THR A 476 -7.36 -62.41 -43.28
N LYS A 477 -8.31 -63.31 -43.50
CA LYS A 477 -8.07 -64.71 -43.81
C LYS A 477 -8.08 -64.97 -45.30
N ILE A 478 -7.00 -65.56 -45.80
CA ILE A 478 -6.81 -65.81 -47.23
C ILE A 478 -6.36 -67.25 -47.51
N ASP A 479 -6.51 -67.66 -48.77
CA ASP A 479 -5.85 -68.85 -49.29
C ASP A 479 -4.35 -68.58 -49.47
N VAL A 480 -3.50 -69.52 -49.06
CA VAL A 480 -2.04 -69.42 -49.21
C VAL A 480 -1.58 -69.39 -50.67
N ALA A 481 -2.31 -70.05 -51.57
CA ALA A 481 -1.99 -70.15 -52.99
C ALA A 481 -2.52 -68.93 -53.78
N ASP A 482 -3.60 -68.30 -53.30
CA ASP A 482 -4.13 -67.06 -53.88
C ASP A 482 -4.67 -66.09 -52.80
N GLY A 483 -3.90 -65.03 -52.52
CA GLY A 483 -4.26 -64.02 -51.52
C GLY A 483 -5.51 -63.18 -51.83
N ASN A 484 -6.09 -63.32 -53.03
CA ASN A 484 -7.38 -62.72 -53.37
C ASN A 484 -8.57 -63.56 -52.91
N VAL A 485 -8.38 -64.87 -52.71
CA VAL A 485 -9.42 -65.76 -52.20
C VAL A 485 -9.58 -65.51 -50.70
N LYS A 486 -10.74 -64.99 -50.32
CA LYS A 486 -11.08 -64.68 -48.93
C LYS A 486 -11.81 -65.84 -48.29
N LEU A 487 -11.45 -66.15 -47.04
CA LEU A 487 -11.94 -67.35 -46.38
C LEU A 487 -12.87 -67.01 -45.21
N PRO A 488 -14.20 -67.22 -45.37
CA PRO A 488 -15.16 -67.07 -44.30
C PRO A 488 -15.08 -68.24 -43.30
N ASN A 489 -15.63 -68.03 -42.10
CA ASN A 489 -15.83 -69.03 -41.04
C ASN A 489 -14.57 -69.55 -40.33
N ALA A 490 -13.36 -69.04 -40.61
CA ALA A 490 -12.18 -69.29 -39.79
C ALA A 490 -12.39 -68.74 -38.38
N GLU A 491 -12.19 -69.55 -37.34
CA GLU A 491 -12.40 -69.15 -35.94
C GLU A 491 -11.08 -68.81 -35.25
N PHE A 492 -11.02 -67.61 -34.69
CA PHE A 492 -9.86 -67.11 -33.95
C PHE A 492 -10.15 -66.96 -32.46
N GLU A 493 -9.12 -67.21 -31.66
CA GLU A 493 -9.10 -66.97 -30.21
C GLU A 493 -7.97 -66.00 -29.86
N ILE A 494 -8.31 -64.92 -29.15
CA ILE A 494 -7.35 -63.92 -28.68
C ILE A 494 -7.15 -64.06 -27.19
N ARG A 495 -5.90 -64.09 -26.76
CA ARG A 495 -5.49 -64.18 -25.36
C ARG A 495 -4.68 -62.95 -24.95
N ASN A 496 -4.89 -62.48 -23.73
CA ASN A 496 -4.06 -61.45 -23.12
C ASN A 496 -2.68 -62.00 -22.68
N GLU A 497 -1.82 -61.14 -22.16
CA GLU A 497 -0.47 -61.52 -21.67
C GLU A 497 -0.49 -62.57 -20.54
N LYS A 498 -1.60 -62.70 -19.79
CA LYS A 498 -1.78 -63.75 -18.77
C LYS A 498 -2.22 -65.10 -19.34
N GLY A 499 -2.48 -65.16 -20.65
CA GLY A 499 -2.99 -66.34 -21.35
C GLY A 499 -4.51 -66.52 -21.24
N GLU A 500 -5.24 -65.55 -20.70
CA GLU A 500 -6.70 -65.59 -20.58
C GLU A 500 -7.35 -65.24 -21.91
N ILE A 501 -8.41 -65.96 -22.29
CA ILE A 501 -9.16 -65.67 -23.52
C ILE A 501 -9.98 -64.39 -23.31
N VAL A 502 -9.71 -63.37 -24.12
CA VAL A 502 -10.40 -62.07 -24.06
C VAL A 502 -11.39 -61.85 -25.18
N ALA A 503 -11.24 -62.56 -26.31
CA ALA A 503 -12.18 -62.51 -27.42
C ALA A 503 -12.11 -63.79 -28.27
N LYS A 504 -13.23 -64.11 -28.93
CA LYS A 504 -13.35 -65.13 -29.97
C LYS A 504 -14.21 -64.61 -31.10
N GLY A 505 -13.93 -65.01 -32.33
CA GLY A 505 -14.72 -64.57 -33.47
C GLY A 505 -14.37 -65.33 -34.74
N LYS A 506 -15.30 -65.27 -35.69
CA LYS A 506 -15.15 -65.91 -37.00
C LYS A 506 -14.99 -64.88 -38.10
N THR A 507 -14.30 -65.24 -39.16
CA THR A 507 -14.22 -64.40 -40.36
C THR A 507 -15.58 -64.35 -41.07
N ASN A 508 -15.94 -63.15 -41.54
CA ASN A 508 -17.15 -62.89 -42.32
C ASN A 508 -16.97 -63.33 -43.79
N ALA A 509 -17.95 -63.02 -44.64
CA ALA A 509 -17.95 -63.37 -46.07
C ALA A 509 -16.74 -62.81 -46.84
N GLU A 510 -16.21 -61.68 -46.40
CA GLU A 510 -15.02 -61.03 -46.95
C GLU A 510 -13.70 -61.56 -46.36
N GLY A 511 -13.77 -62.62 -45.52
CA GLY A 511 -12.64 -63.21 -44.85
C GLY A 511 -12.09 -62.35 -43.71
N VAL A 512 -12.86 -61.40 -43.19
CA VAL A 512 -12.41 -60.44 -42.16
C VAL A 512 -13.02 -60.74 -40.79
N ALA A 513 -12.22 -60.66 -39.73
CA ALA A 513 -12.69 -60.67 -38.34
C ALA A 513 -12.08 -59.48 -37.58
N THR A 514 -12.91 -58.72 -36.86
CA THR A 514 -12.48 -57.54 -36.09
C THR A 514 -12.74 -57.70 -34.60
N PHE A 515 -11.82 -57.19 -33.77
CA PHE A 515 -11.87 -57.35 -32.33
C PHE A 515 -11.45 -56.07 -31.60
N LYS A 516 -12.40 -55.44 -30.90
CA LYS A 516 -12.09 -54.30 -30.03
C LYS A 516 -11.43 -54.80 -28.74
N LEU A 517 -10.24 -54.29 -28.45
CA LEU A 517 -9.40 -54.72 -27.33
C LEU A 517 -8.87 -53.51 -26.56
N GLY A 518 -8.62 -53.68 -25.26
CA GLY A 518 -7.96 -52.64 -24.46
C GLY A 518 -6.47 -52.52 -24.77
N TYR A 519 -5.81 -51.52 -24.20
CA TYR A 519 -4.35 -51.42 -24.21
C TYR A 519 -3.68 -52.70 -23.68
N GLY A 520 -2.61 -53.13 -24.34
CA GLY A 520 -1.76 -54.22 -23.85
C GLY A 520 -1.28 -55.16 -24.95
N LYS A 521 -0.59 -56.22 -24.51
CA LYS A 521 -0.03 -57.27 -25.37
C LYS A 521 -0.97 -58.46 -25.43
N TYR A 522 -1.07 -59.02 -26.62
CA TYR A 522 -1.98 -60.10 -26.94
C TYR A 522 -1.30 -61.14 -27.82
N THR A 523 -1.88 -62.34 -27.79
CA THR A 523 -1.62 -63.39 -28.76
C THR A 523 -2.92 -63.84 -29.39
N TYR A 524 -2.89 -64.32 -30.63
CA TYR A 524 -4.03 -64.99 -31.23
C TYR A 524 -3.59 -66.24 -31.99
N LYS A 525 -4.53 -67.18 -32.11
CA LYS A 525 -4.36 -68.41 -32.89
C LYS A 525 -5.66 -68.74 -33.62
N GLU A 526 -5.54 -69.44 -34.73
CA GLU A 526 -6.69 -70.09 -35.33
C GLU A 526 -7.08 -71.33 -34.50
N THR A 527 -8.37 -71.51 -34.28
CA THR A 527 -8.93 -72.63 -33.51
C THR A 527 -9.82 -73.54 -34.34
N ALA A 528 -10.30 -73.06 -35.49
CA ALA A 528 -10.98 -73.86 -36.50
C ALA A 528 -10.72 -73.24 -37.87
N SER A 529 -10.23 -74.06 -38.81
CA SER A 529 -10.07 -73.63 -40.20
C SER A 529 -11.41 -73.54 -40.92
N PRO A 530 -11.49 -72.77 -42.02
CA PRO A 530 -12.56 -72.85 -43.00
C PRO A 530 -12.72 -74.27 -43.56
N ASP A 531 -13.93 -74.60 -44.00
CA ASP A 531 -14.19 -75.90 -44.64
C ASP A 531 -13.28 -76.10 -45.87
N GLY A 532 -12.61 -77.25 -45.92
CA GLY A 532 -11.66 -77.57 -46.99
C GLY A 532 -10.24 -77.06 -46.79
N TYR A 533 -9.92 -76.46 -45.63
CA TYR A 533 -8.59 -75.95 -45.30
C TYR A 533 -7.98 -76.63 -44.08
N MET A 534 -6.65 -76.73 -44.06
CA MET A 534 -5.87 -77.19 -42.92
C MET A 534 -5.79 -76.08 -41.86
N LEU A 535 -5.94 -76.46 -40.59
CA LEU A 535 -5.80 -75.55 -39.45
C LEU A 535 -4.39 -74.99 -39.37
N ASN A 536 -4.27 -73.66 -39.31
CA ASN A 536 -3.00 -73.00 -39.03
C ASN A 536 -2.74 -72.97 -37.51
N GLU A 537 -1.80 -73.81 -37.06
CA GLU A 537 -1.42 -73.91 -35.64
C GLU A 537 -0.47 -72.80 -35.16
N GLU A 538 -0.07 -71.87 -36.03
CA GLU A 538 0.82 -70.76 -35.67
C GLU A 538 0.15 -69.81 -34.65
N THR A 539 0.94 -69.40 -33.65
CA THR A 539 0.53 -68.39 -32.67
C THR A 539 1.19 -67.07 -32.99
N PHE A 540 0.37 -66.05 -33.20
CA PHE A 540 0.81 -64.70 -33.52
C PHE A 540 0.74 -63.80 -32.29
N SER A 541 1.57 -62.76 -32.24
CA SER A 541 1.56 -61.75 -31.18
C SER A 541 1.36 -60.35 -31.75
N PHE A 542 0.70 -59.49 -30.98
CA PHE A 542 0.52 -58.08 -31.30
C PHE A 542 0.31 -57.26 -30.02
N GLU A 543 0.30 -55.94 -30.15
CA GLU A 543 0.14 -55.01 -29.03
C GLU A 543 -0.73 -53.83 -29.45
N ILE A 544 -1.65 -53.42 -28.58
CA ILE A 544 -2.41 -52.17 -28.71
C ILE A 544 -1.74 -51.12 -27.84
N LYS A 545 -1.21 -50.06 -28.46
CA LYS A 545 -0.46 -48.97 -27.80
C LYS A 545 -1.19 -47.64 -27.83
N GLN A 546 -2.00 -47.38 -28.85
CA GLN A 546 -2.63 -46.08 -29.07
C GLN A 546 -4.16 -46.19 -29.14
N ASN A 547 -4.85 -45.14 -28.73
CA ASN A 547 -6.31 -45.12 -28.79
C ASN A 547 -6.79 -45.03 -30.23
N GLY A 548 -7.68 -45.93 -30.63
CA GLY A 548 -8.16 -46.09 -32.00
C GLY A 548 -7.18 -46.79 -32.94
N GLU A 549 -6.10 -47.39 -32.44
CA GLU A 549 -5.16 -48.17 -33.26
C GLU A 549 -5.85 -49.37 -33.90
N ILE A 550 -5.64 -49.58 -35.20
CA ILE A 550 -6.11 -50.76 -35.93
C ILE A 550 -4.90 -51.58 -36.37
N VAL A 551 -4.70 -52.72 -35.72
CA VAL A 551 -3.65 -53.68 -36.06
C VAL A 551 -4.19 -54.65 -37.11
N LYS A 552 -3.64 -54.61 -38.32
CA LYS A 552 -4.08 -55.43 -39.46
C LYS A 552 -3.13 -56.59 -39.70
N HIS A 553 -3.61 -57.82 -39.56
CA HIS A 553 -2.83 -59.03 -39.83
C HIS A 553 -3.49 -59.86 -40.93
N ILE A 554 -2.68 -60.54 -41.74
CA ILE A 554 -3.15 -61.49 -42.76
C ILE A 554 -2.74 -62.89 -42.32
N VAL A 555 -3.70 -63.82 -42.32
CA VAL A 555 -3.48 -65.22 -41.94
C VAL A 555 -3.89 -66.11 -43.11
N ALA A 556 -2.96 -66.91 -43.61
CA ALA A 556 -3.20 -67.80 -44.74
C ALA A 556 -3.40 -69.25 -44.28
N ASP A 557 -4.30 -69.97 -44.94
CA ASP A 557 -4.42 -71.44 -44.80
C ASP A 557 -4.09 -72.12 -46.11
N GLU A 558 -3.56 -73.32 -45.98
CA GLU A 558 -3.43 -74.25 -47.08
C GLU A 558 -4.71 -75.10 -47.19
N LYS A 559 -5.21 -75.30 -48.41
CA LYS A 559 -6.30 -76.25 -48.64
C LYS A 559 -5.90 -77.67 -48.26
N ILE A 560 -6.87 -78.50 -47.88
CA ILE A 560 -6.69 -79.94 -47.67
C ILE A 560 -6.48 -80.58 -49.05
N PRO A 561 -5.30 -81.14 -49.34
CA PRO A 561 -5.08 -81.80 -50.61
C PRO A 561 -5.94 -83.06 -50.73
N SER A 562 -6.34 -83.37 -51.96
CA SER A 562 -7.02 -84.63 -52.26
C SER A 562 -6.28 -85.39 -53.35
N ILE A 563 -6.40 -86.72 -53.31
CA ILE A 563 -5.87 -87.60 -54.34
C ILE A 563 -6.95 -88.56 -54.83
N GLN A 564 -6.87 -88.92 -56.11
CA GLN A 564 -7.66 -89.98 -56.73
C GLN A 564 -6.70 -90.91 -57.47
N THR A 565 -6.81 -92.21 -57.21
CA THR A 565 -5.93 -93.23 -57.80
C THR A 565 -6.64 -94.01 -58.91
N THR A 566 -5.86 -94.51 -59.88
CA THR A 566 -6.34 -95.37 -60.97
C THR A 566 -5.23 -96.33 -61.34
N ALA A 567 -5.35 -97.56 -60.83
CA ALA A 567 -4.43 -98.65 -61.10
C ALA A 567 -4.80 -99.40 -62.39
N THR A 568 -3.81 -99.62 -63.24
CA THR A 568 -3.91 -100.36 -64.51
C THR A 568 -2.65 -101.20 -64.73
N ASP A 569 -2.73 -102.19 -65.63
CA ASP A 569 -1.54 -102.85 -66.15
C ASP A 569 -0.72 -101.83 -66.96
N LYS A 570 0.57 -101.69 -66.64
CA LYS A 570 1.45 -100.81 -67.40
C LYS A 570 1.60 -101.22 -68.87
N THR A 571 1.40 -102.50 -69.20
CA THR A 571 1.68 -103.04 -70.54
C THR A 571 0.62 -102.66 -71.57
N ASP A 572 -0.66 -102.67 -71.21
CA ASP A 572 -1.78 -102.43 -72.11
C ASP A 572 -2.84 -101.44 -71.57
N GLY A 573 -2.70 -100.99 -70.31
CA GLY A 573 -3.64 -100.09 -69.64
C GLY A 573 -4.93 -100.78 -69.17
N ALA A 574 -5.02 -102.12 -69.25
CA ALA A 574 -6.19 -102.87 -68.81
C ALA A 574 -6.31 -102.93 -67.29
N LYS A 575 -7.50 -103.27 -66.78
CA LYS A 575 -7.73 -103.56 -65.35
C LYS A 575 -7.63 -105.05 -65.02
N GLU A 576 -7.08 -105.84 -65.94
CA GLU A 576 -6.82 -107.27 -65.81
C GLU A 576 -5.37 -107.51 -66.20
N MET A 577 -4.72 -108.46 -65.52
CA MET A 577 -3.31 -108.77 -65.75
C MET A 577 -3.15 -110.29 -65.84
N HIS A 578 -2.29 -110.75 -66.75
CA HIS A 578 -1.87 -112.15 -66.76
C HIS A 578 -0.78 -112.37 -65.70
N THR A 579 -0.94 -113.39 -64.86
CA THR A 579 0.05 -113.70 -63.81
C THR A 579 1.39 -114.07 -64.44
N SER A 580 2.46 -113.40 -64.01
CA SER A 580 3.82 -113.63 -64.50
C SER A 580 4.84 -113.40 -63.38
N LYS A 581 6.09 -113.81 -63.61
CA LYS A 581 7.21 -113.60 -62.67
C LYS A 581 7.52 -112.12 -62.42
N SER A 582 7.05 -111.21 -63.28
CA SER A 582 7.25 -109.78 -63.15
C SER A 582 6.09 -109.05 -63.83
N VAL A 583 5.18 -108.52 -63.03
CA VAL A 583 4.11 -107.62 -63.49
C VAL A 583 4.32 -106.23 -62.91
N THR A 584 3.90 -105.20 -63.63
CA THR A 584 3.95 -103.81 -63.15
C THR A 584 2.54 -103.21 -63.14
N ILE A 585 2.02 -102.98 -61.94
CA ILE A 585 0.80 -102.20 -61.74
C ILE A 585 1.21 -100.73 -61.81
N GLN A 586 0.67 -100.01 -62.77
CA GLN A 586 0.83 -98.57 -62.89
C GLN A 586 -0.37 -97.87 -62.27
N ASP A 587 -0.13 -97.10 -61.21
CA ASP A 587 -1.15 -96.28 -60.56
C ASP A 587 -0.98 -94.81 -60.93
N LYS A 588 -1.99 -94.25 -61.59
CA LYS A 588 -2.07 -92.80 -61.84
C LYS A 588 -2.76 -92.14 -60.67
N VAL A 589 -2.04 -91.24 -59.99
CA VAL A 589 -2.55 -90.46 -58.87
C VAL A 589 -2.78 -89.03 -59.32
N ASP A 590 -4.04 -88.70 -59.53
CA ASP A 590 -4.49 -87.33 -59.74
C ASP A 590 -4.53 -86.62 -58.37
N TYR A 591 -3.83 -85.51 -58.23
CA TYR A 591 -3.81 -84.69 -57.02
C TYR A 591 -4.50 -83.35 -57.26
N ASN A 592 -5.15 -82.82 -56.23
CA ASN A 592 -5.72 -81.47 -56.24
C ASN A 592 -5.26 -80.67 -55.03
N ASP A 593 -5.20 -79.35 -55.21
CA ASP A 593 -4.91 -78.34 -54.19
C ASP A 593 -3.53 -78.51 -53.50
N LEU A 594 -2.52 -78.96 -54.24
CA LEU A 594 -1.13 -78.93 -53.76
C LEU A 594 -0.50 -77.54 -53.94
N LEU A 595 0.42 -77.17 -53.05
CA LEU A 595 1.19 -75.93 -53.18
C LEU A 595 2.32 -76.11 -54.19
N VAL A 596 2.28 -75.32 -55.25
CA VAL A 596 3.33 -75.29 -56.28
C VAL A 596 4.66 -74.95 -55.64
N GLY A 597 5.68 -75.77 -55.90
CA GLY A 597 7.01 -75.59 -55.33
C GLY A 597 7.25 -76.23 -53.94
N LYS A 598 6.21 -76.73 -53.26
CA LYS A 598 6.34 -77.50 -52.01
C LYS A 598 6.62 -78.98 -52.34
N GLU A 599 7.63 -79.59 -51.74
CA GLU A 599 7.91 -81.02 -51.92
C GLU A 599 6.87 -81.86 -51.17
N TYR A 600 6.25 -82.82 -51.86
CA TYR A 600 5.32 -83.81 -51.30
C TYR A 600 5.91 -85.21 -51.44
N THR A 601 5.60 -86.07 -50.47
CA THR A 601 5.92 -87.50 -50.53
C THR A 601 4.63 -88.28 -50.74
N LEU A 602 4.55 -89.04 -51.83
CA LEU A 602 3.45 -89.93 -52.13
C LEU A 602 3.90 -91.36 -51.85
N THR A 603 3.19 -92.05 -50.96
CA THR A 603 3.43 -93.44 -50.62
C THR A 603 2.21 -94.25 -51.03
N GLY A 604 2.40 -95.23 -51.92
CA GLY A 604 1.34 -96.15 -52.31
C GLY A 604 1.62 -97.57 -51.83
N LYS A 605 0.56 -98.36 -51.66
CA LYS A 605 0.63 -99.74 -51.19
C LYS A 605 -0.42 -100.56 -51.92
N VAL A 606 0.01 -101.63 -52.59
CA VAL A 606 -0.95 -102.55 -53.21
C VAL A 606 -1.64 -103.36 -52.11
N MET A 607 -2.96 -103.39 -52.14
CA MET A 607 -3.83 -104.07 -51.17
C MET A 607 -4.60 -105.19 -51.88
N ASP A 608 -4.77 -106.33 -51.21
CA ASP A 608 -5.72 -107.36 -51.65
C ASP A 608 -7.14 -106.88 -51.34
N LYS A 609 -7.93 -106.62 -52.39
CA LYS A 609 -9.25 -105.99 -52.30
C LYS A 609 -10.23 -106.80 -51.44
N SER A 610 -10.11 -108.13 -51.46
CA SER A 610 -11.03 -109.01 -50.73
C SER A 610 -10.79 -108.98 -49.22
N THR A 611 -9.53 -108.80 -48.80
CA THR A 611 -9.14 -108.85 -47.38
C THR A 611 -8.91 -107.48 -46.76
N GLY A 612 -8.71 -106.44 -47.57
CA GLY A 612 -8.31 -105.11 -47.12
C GLY A 612 -6.90 -105.07 -46.50
N LYS A 613 -6.09 -106.12 -46.69
CA LYS A 613 -4.71 -106.20 -46.18
C LYS A 613 -3.69 -105.90 -47.27
N PRO A 614 -2.48 -105.43 -46.90
CA PRO A 614 -1.37 -105.28 -47.83
C PRO A 614 -1.12 -106.57 -48.62
N LEU A 615 -0.93 -106.44 -49.92
CA LEU A 615 -0.48 -107.53 -50.76
C LEU A 615 0.97 -107.86 -50.40
N VAL A 616 1.19 -109.08 -49.91
CA VAL A 616 2.52 -109.58 -49.56
C VAL A 616 2.98 -110.54 -50.64
N VAL A 617 4.09 -110.21 -51.29
CA VAL A 617 4.78 -111.05 -52.28
C VAL A 617 6.19 -111.32 -51.77
N ASP A 618 6.61 -112.58 -51.76
CA ASP A 618 7.95 -113.00 -51.29
C ASP A 618 8.32 -112.48 -49.88
N GLY A 619 7.31 -112.42 -49.00
CA GLY A 619 7.47 -111.99 -47.60
C GLY A 619 7.59 -110.47 -47.39
N LYS A 620 7.38 -109.63 -48.42
CA LYS A 620 7.40 -108.17 -48.34
C LYS A 620 6.09 -107.56 -48.87
N GLU A 621 5.66 -106.46 -48.28
CA GLU A 621 4.56 -105.66 -48.82
C GLU A 621 4.98 -105.00 -50.14
N VAL A 622 4.07 -104.93 -51.10
CA VAL A 622 4.30 -104.23 -52.37
C VAL A 622 4.00 -102.74 -52.17
N THR A 623 5.03 -101.96 -51.87
CA THR A 623 4.96 -100.51 -51.62
C THR A 623 5.90 -99.72 -52.53
N VAL A 624 5.53 -98.49 -52.86
CA VAL A 624 6.36 -97.52 -53.59
C VAL A 624 6.23 -96.16 -52.92
N GLU A 625 7.34 -95.44 -52.85
CA GLU A 625 7.38 -94.05 -52.40
C GLU A 625 8.00 -93.18 -53.50
N ALA A 626 7.38 -92.04 -53.78
CA ALA A 626 7.91 -91.03 -54.69
C ALA A 626 7.83 -89.65 -54.03
N LYS A 627 8.93 -88.90 -54.12
CA LYS A 627 8.96 -87.49 -53.77
C LYS A 627 8.83 -86.66 -55.03
N PHE A 628 7.99 -85.64 -55.00
CA PHE A 628 7.82 -84.75 -56.13
C PHE A 628 7.47 -83.33 -55.69
N THR A 629 7.77 -82.38 -56.55
CA THR A 629 7.36 -80.99 -56.41
C THR A 629 6.36 -80.68 -57.53
N PRO A 630 5.08 -80.41 -57.21
CA PRO A 630 4.08 -80.10 -58.21
C PRO A 630 4.41 -78.78 -58.90
N LYS A 631 4.21 -78.74 -60.22
CA LYS A 631 4.36 -77.54 -61.06
C LYS A 631 3.05 -76.77 -61.20
N GLU A 632 1.94 -77.45 -60.97
CA GLU A 632 0.57 -76.92 -60.98
C GLU A 632 -0.14 -77.44 -59.73
N ALA A 633 -1.13 -76.71 -59.21
CA ALA A 633 -1.83 -77.10 -57.98
C ALA A 633 -2.64 -78.39 -58.14
N ASN A 634 -3.14 -78.63 -59.37
CA ASN A 634 -3.87 -79.82 -59.75
C ASN A 634 -3.12 -80.51 -60.89
N GLY A 635 -2.88 -81.81 -60.79
CA GLY A 635 -2.11 -82.54 -61.79
C GLY A 635 -2.11 -84.04 -61.51
N SER A 636 -1.20 -84.77 -62.15
CA SER A 636 -1.08 -86.20 -61.93
C SER A 636 0.36 -86.65 -61.82
N ILE A 637 0.62 -87.65 -60.98
CA ILE A 637 1.88 -88.39 -60.92
C ILE A 637 1.58 -89.88 -61.03
N THR A 638 2.53 -90.66 -61.54
CA THR A 638 2.37 -92.10 -61.74
C THR A 638 3.32 -92.88 -60.85
N LEU A 639 2.82 -93.90 -60.16
CA LEU A 639 3.60 -94.86 -59.38
C LEU A 639 3.60 -96.23 -60.07
N ASP A 640 4.77 -96.84 -60.24
CA ASP A 640 4.91 -98.16 -60.84
C ASP A 640 5.27 -99.21 -59.77
N PHE A 641 4.34 -100.12 -59.47
CA PHE A 641 4.53 -101.23 -58.52
C PHE A 641 4.90 -102.48 -59.26
N THR A 642 6.15 -102.94 -59.12
CA THR A 642 6.61 -104.19 -59.77
C THR A 642 6.68 -105.32 -58.75
N CYS A 643 5.99 -106.43 -59.03
CA CYS A 643 6.01 -107.60 -58.17
C CYS A 643 5.91 -108.92 -58.97
N ASN A 644 6.21 -110.04 -58.30
CA ASN A 644 5.99 -111.37 -58.83
C ASN A 644 4.53 -111.77 -58.59
N ALA A 645 3.72 -111.87 -59.64
CA ALA A 645 2.30 -112.20 -59.55
C ALA A 645 1.99 -113.69 -59.70
N THR A 646 3.01 -114.55 -59.73
CA THR A 646 2.82 -116.00 -59.77
C THR A 646 2.07 -116.46 -58.52
N GLY A 647 0.90 -117.11 -58.68
CA GLY A 647 0.07 -117.55 -57.53
C GLY A 647 -0.95 -116.52 -57.04
N LEU A 648 -1.14 -115.41 -57.75
CA LEU A 648 -2.17 -114.40 -57.45
C LEU A 648 -3.42 -114.55 -58.33
N GLU A 649 -3.60 -115.69 -59.02
CA GLU A 649 -4.72 -115.90 -59.94
C GLU A 649 -6.07 -115.72 -59.23
N GLY A 650 -6.96 -114.93 -59.84
CA GLY A 650 -8.29 -114.63 -59.30
C GLY A 650 -8.32 -113.65 -58.12
N LYS A 651 -7.18 -113.09 -57.71
CA LYS A 651 -7.14 -111.99 -56.74
C LYS A 651 -7.41 -110.65 -57.42
N GLU A 652 -8.22 -109.84 -56.77
CA GLU A 652 -8.38 -108.43 -57.12
C GLU A 652 -7.49 -107.58 -56.21
N VAL A 653 -6.77 -106.62 -56.80
CA VAL A 653 -5.89 -105.69 -56.08
C VAL A 653 -6.36 -104.25 -56.27
N VAL A 654 -6.12 -103.42 -55.26
CA VAL A 654 -6.30 -101.96 -55.30
C VAL A 654 -5.04 -101.30 -54.77
N VAL A 655 -4.81 -100.03 -55.09
CA VAL A 655 -3.65 -99.25 -54.66
C VAL A 655 -4.09 -98.13 -53.74
#